data_AF-A0A7G9Z5X2-F1
#
_entry.id   AF-A0A7G9Z5X2-F1
#
_cell.length_a   1.000
_cell.length_b   1.000
_cell.length_c   1.000
_cell.angle_alpha   90.00
_cell.angle_beta   90.00
_cell.angle_gamma   90.00
#
_symmetry.space_group_name_H-M   'P 1'
#
loop_
_entity.id
_entity.type
_entity.pdbx_description
1 polymer ?
#
loop_
_entity_poly.entity_id
_entity_poly.type
_entity_poly.pdbx_seq_one_letter_code
_entity_poly.pdbx_strand_id
1 'polypeptide(L)'
;METRSRIGKMCVCAVVLLAMVGMMLPPVIGEGGKASPAVAKLNTCSAPESVGEDTNGDGLTDKGEAMLGTYQTNPDTYSKDMDDYKQWFIDKDIPPLDELKGPHDERDTDGDGLTDQEEEKGTFGYKTDPKNPDTDGDGLNDLQEYWWLCDPNKVDTNGDSINDGDSVYNRLTYPYRSDSLTKDNDPDEDGLPTGAERYDTGTDYKAFSTDGDPYGDGQEFFGINMPSISPADHPLVAAYPDLSARLEAIEVTPKETIFISTTGEVKQEQDAWSITTETSDSESFEWGLLEESLKVAWSGSWIPSEEVTVTGHQTWADTHTVTNSTTNSGWTQEDWSRATTTDTVEAAYLKFTMNVKNGGAPAAEITPDVTILMGEKPIATITSPTSINSLDMGETSGDFVVQDITVTLDELMAIDCGATLYIETSQVNAKVTKWDGADWVLTDHSTYMSEINDDSATLMLVLSDGTSKKYKVFAGSSDNYNPGVTLGDAINWTIGSDDRVPQLEENQMWYFGFSANAFDEVREWIAANNNIQNLTLKPSWEIVMRAESTEPEPQIEWAYYSVDMKEVFALVTDDMGIESVIAHVNISDVYTDLTMTDDDGDSIYVATTWTEEMEKDIINARVNATDIEGNTAQALISVRISADPINDTDEDGLNDLEEYWWLCDPNDPDTNGDGIDDGESVFDRLAYPYSSGSLTELNDLDGDGLPTGAERYYDTRTDYKTFSTDGDPYGDGQEYFGINMPRISPADHPLVAAYPDLTARLESITVTPKATITSTTGGAKQEAWSITTETSDSESFEWGLAASYTATIGIEFGVLPKATASYTLSGHTTWADTHTVTNSKTNSGWTQEDWSRATTTDTVEAAHLKFTMNVKNRGTAPAEEITPHVSILLGEKPIATITSPTSINSLGMGETSGNFVVDQGIVGVGGQDIIVTLDELMAIDCGAYLDIETLQVNAKIKKWDGEKNEWVLTGTDYSAYMNEINEDSATLMLVLRDGTYKKYKVVAGSDNYNPGVTLGDAIILSTGINCAFLSAGS
;
A
#
# COMPACT_ATOMS: atom_id res chain seq x y z
N MET A 1 -28.08 -37.13 22.60
CA MET A 1 -27.74 -38.51 23.03
C MET A 1 -26.46 -38.38 23.85
N GLU A 2 -26.50 -38.24 25.18
CA GLU A 2 -26.64 -39.34 26.16
C GLU A 2 -25.92 -40.61 25.68
N THR A 3 -24.73 -41.00 26.15
CA THR A 3 -24.39 -41.52 27.50
C THR A 3 -22.85 -41.74 27.55
N ARG A 4 -22.08 -41.19 28.50
CA ARG A 4 -21.64 -41.77 29.81
C ARG A 4 -21.20 -43.24 29.72
N SER A 5 -20.10 -43.75 30.32
CA SER A 5 -19.27 -43.35 31.46
C SER A 5 -18.25 -44.47 31.76
N ARG A 6 -17.06 -44.13 32.29
CA ARG A 6 -16.42 -44.64 33.54
C ARG A 6 -14.92 -44.26 33.54
N ILE A 7 -14.46 -43.23 34.26
CA ILE A 7 -14.36 -43.00 35.72
C ILE A 7 -13.47 -44.02 36.45
N GLY A 8 -12.33 -43.51 36.93
CA GLY A 8 -11.97 -43.50 38.35
C GLY A 8 -10.47 -43.61 38.63
N LYS A 9 -9.85 -42.86 39.56
CA LYS A 9 -10.25 -41.79 40.50
C LYS A 9 -8.99 -41.51 41.37
N MET A 10 -8.60 -40.27 41.69
CA MET A 10 -8.77 -39.53 42.98
C MET A 10 -7.41 -38.86 43.34
N CYS A 11 -7.25 -37.73 44.05
CA CYS A 11 -8.08 -36.67 44.69
C CYS A 11 -7.12 -35.50 45.05
N VAL A 12 -7.38 -34.21 44.78
CA VAL A 12 -8.15 -33.15 45.52
C VAL A 12 -7.46 -32.55 46.78
N CYS A 13 -7.31 -31.21 46.80
CA CYS A 13 -7.79 -30.25 47.84
C CYS A 13 -7.33 -28.80 47.54
N ALA A 14 -7.80 -27.78 48.27
CA ALA A 14 -8.89 -26.84 47.92
C ALA A 14 -8.69 -25.49 48.66
N VAL A 15 -9.11 -24.39 48.01
CA VAL A 15 -9.49 -23.00 48.39
C VAL A 15 -9.61 -22.53 49.87
N VAL A 16 -9.19 -21.28 50.16
CA VAL A 16 -9.77 -20.27 51.11
C VAL A 16 -9.42 -18.83 50.61
N LEU A 17 -9.97 -17.70 51.11
CA LEU A 17 -11.20 -16.92 50.76
C LEU A 17 -11.15 -15.56 51.55
N LEU A 18 -11.38 -14.41 50.87
CA LEU A 18 -11.73 -13.01 51.31
C LEU A 18 -10.90 -12.16 52.33
N ALA A 19 -10.68 -10.85 52.03
CA ALA A 19 -11.47 -9.68 52.54
C ALA A 19 -10.82 -8.28 52.25
N MET A 20 -11.67 -7.22 52.20
CA MET A 20 -11.51 -5.83 51.71
C MET A 20 -10.96 -4.74 52.68
N VAL A 21 -10.82 -3.51 52.13
CA VAL A 21 -10.88 -2.10 52.69
C VAL A 21 -9.49 -1.39 52.76
N GLY A 22 -9.20 -0.15 52.32
CA GLY A 22 -9.90 1.01 51.76
C GLY A 22 -9.16 2.33 52.12
N MET A 23 -9.40 3.44 51.37
CA MET A 23 -9.02 4.88 51.60
C MET A 23 -7.65 5.35 51.05
N MET A 24 -7.39 6.60 50.60
CA MET A 24 -8.10 7.79 50.08
C MET A 24 -6.96 8.77 49.66
N LEU A 25 -7.12 9.54 48.57
CA LEU A 25 -6.20 10.61 48.12
C LEU A 25 -6.23 11.86 49.04
N PRO A 26 -5.26 12.80 48.92
CA PRO A 26 -5.53 14.05 48.19
C PRO A 26 -4.34 14.68 47.40
N PRO A 27 -4.59 15.69 46.52
CA PRO A 27 -3.63 16.35 45.62
C PRO A 27 -3.19 17.76 46.10
N VAL A 28 -2.05 18.28 45.60
CA VAL A 28 -1.70 19.73 45.63
C VAL A 28 -0.91 20.14 44.37
N ILE A 29 -1.26 21.32 43.85
CA ILE A 29 -0.83 22.02 42.62
C ILE A 29 0.32 23.02 42.93
N GLY A 30 1.22 23.32 41.98
CA GLY A 30 1.99 24.59 41.98
C GLY A 30 3.29 24.69 41.16
N GLU A 31 3.15 25.13 39.90
CA GLU A 31 4.05 25.90 38.99
C GLU A 31 5.58 26.05 39.18
N GLY A 32 6.33 25.82 38.07
CA GLY A 32 7.24 26.82 37.49
C GLY A 32 8.76 26.53 37.45
N GLY A 33 9.35 26.35 36.26
CA GLY A 33 10.79 26.58 36.03
C GLY A 33 11.48 25.68 34.98
N LYS A 34 12.07 26.31 33.94
CA LYS A 34 12.75 25.72 32.76
C LYS A 34 14.03 24.92 33.07
N ALA A 35 14.29 23.82 32.35
CA ALA A 35 15.62 23.37 31.87
C ALA A 35 15.53 22.18 30.87
N SER A 36 16.47 22.13 29.93
CA SER A 36 16.66 21.24 28.76
C SER A 36 16.59 19.71 28.99
N PRO A 37 16.37 18.89 27.94
CA PRO A 37 16.27 17.45 28.08
C PRO A 37 17.64 16.83 28.39
N ALA A 38 17.72 16.20 29.56
CA ALA A 38 18.81 15.31 29.95
C ALA A 38 18.47 13.89 29.48
N VAL A 39 19.45 13.26 28.83
CA VAL A 39 19.51 11.85 28.47
C VAL A 39 19.13 10.99 29.68
N ALA A 40 18.08 10.18 29.54
CA ALA A 40 17.74 9.17 30.51
C ALA A 40 18.77 8.05 30.45
N LYS A 41 19.61 7.95 31.48
CA LYS A 41 20.42 6.78 31.77
C LYS A 41 19.50 5.57 31.96
N LEU A 42 19.62 4.56 31.11
CA LEU A 42 19.14 3.21 31.39
C LEU A 42 20.03 2.61 32.49
N ASN A 43 19.39 2.13 33.56
CA ASN A 43 20.05 1.37 34.61
C ASN A 43 20.41 -0.02 34.07
N THR A 44 21.72 -0.30 33.98
CA THR A 44 22.41 -1.56 34.32
C THR A 44 21.58 -2.86 34.23
N CYS A 45 21.81 -3.66 33.18
CA CYS A 45 21.75 -5.11 33.31
C CYS A 45 23.11 -5.59 33.83
N SER A 46 23.08 -6.41 34.89
CA SER A 46 24.21 -7.26 35.26
C SER A 46 24.49 -8.21 34.10
N ALA A 47 25.76 -8.38 33.73
CA ALA A 47 26.24 -9.38 32.79
C ALA A 47 25.79 -10.79 33.22
N PRO A 48 25.51 -11.72 32.30
CA PRO A 48 25.39 -13.12 32.66
C PRO A 48 26.79 -13.65 32.99
N GLU A 49 26.98 -14.21 34.19
CA GLU A 49 28.07 -15.15 34.42
C GLU A 49 27.83 -16.35 33.49
N SER A 50 28.72 -16.59 32.51
CA SER A 50 28.83 -17.87 31.83
C SER A 50 30.22 -18.45 32.05
N VAL A 51 30.41 -19.09 33.21
CA VAL A 51 31.36 -20.20 33.28
C VAL A 51 30.75 -21.26 32.36
N GLY A 52 31.39 -21.55 31.23
CA GLY A 52 30.97 -22.68 30.39
C GLY A 52 30.90 -23.94 31.27
N GLU A 53 29.87 -24.78 31.10
CA GLU A 53 29.85 -26.06 31.79
C GLU A 53 31.13 -26.81 31.42
N ASP A 54 31.89 -27.26 32.42
CA ASP A 54 32.97 -28.23 32.29
C ASP A 54 32.43 -29.49 32.96
N THR A 55 31.74 -30.29 32.15
CA THR A 55 30.94 -31.44 32.60
C THR A 55 31.83 -32.54 33.15
N ASN A 56 33.11 -32.59 32.77
CA ASN A 56 34.05 -33.64 33.16
C ASN A 56 35.08 -33.19 34.23
N GLY A 57 35.28 -31.87 34.39
CA GLY A 57 36.13 -31.25 35.40
C GLY A 57 37.63 -31.32 35.13
N ASP A 58 38.07 -31.44 33.88
CA ASP A 58 39.50 -31.48 33.49
C ASP A 58 40.09 -30.11 33.12
N GLY A 59 39.29 -29.05 33.18
CA GLY A 59 39.70 -27.69 32.83
C GLY A 59 39.52 -27.34 31.36
N LEU A 60 38.97 -28.24 30.54
CA LEU A 60 38.49 -27.96 29.20
C LEU A 60 36.95 -27.82 29.22
N THR A 61 36.42 -26.66 28.87
CA THR A 61 34.96 -26.45 28.85
C THR A 61 34.26 -27.38 27.85
N ASP A 62 32.97 -27.65 28.04
CA ASP A 62 32.13 -28.45 27.14
C ASP A 62 32.15 -27.93 25.69
N LYS A 63 32.40 -26.63 25.51
CA LYS A 63 32.63 -25.96 24.22
C LYS A 63 34.02 -26.26 23.67
N GLY A 64 35.05 -26.25 24.52
CA GLY A 64 36.41 -26.67 24.19
C GLY A 64 36.50 -28.15 23.80
N GLU A 65 35.71 -29.02 24.43
CA GLU A 65 35.63 -30.44 24.08
C GLU A 65 34.95 -30.67 22.72
N ALA A 66 33.90 -29.89 22.42
CA ALA A 66 33.25 -29.91 21.13
C ALA A 66 34.20 -29.47 20.00
N MET A 67 35.08 -28.50 20.26
CA MET A 67 36.10 -28.03 19.31
C MET A 67 37.20 -29.07 19.02
N LEU A 68 37.48 -29.99 19.97
CA LEU A 68 38.46 -31.07 19.81
C LEU A 68 37.84 -32.42 19.39
N GLY A 69 36.51 -32.50 19.30
CA GLY A 69 35.79 -33.75 19.08
C GLY A 69 35.93 -34.75 20.24
N THR A 70 36.21 -34.27 21.45
CA THR A 70 36.29 -35.07 22.68
C THR A 70 34.94 -35.18 23.37
N TYR A 71 34.80 -36.07 24.35
CA TYR A 71 33.52 -36.32 25.01
C TYR A 71 33.39 -35.52 26.31
N GLN A 72 32.36 -34.68 26.37
CA GLN A 72 31.94 -33.85 27.53
C GLN A 72 31.85 -34.54 28.89
N THR A 73 31.86 -35.86 28.92
CA THR A 73 31.70 -36.64 30.17
C THR A 73 32.94 -37.46 30.50
N ASN A 74 34.00 -37.32 29.71
CA ASN A 74 35.20 -38.14 29.83
C ASN A 74 36.46 -37.27 29.69
N PRO A 75 37.19 -37.04 30.80
CA PRO A 75 38.39 -36.19 30.80
C PRO A 75 39.59 -36.78 30.05
N ASP A 76 39.48 -38.03 29.60
CA ASP A 76 40.52 -38.78 28.89
C ASP A 76 39.93 -39.47 27.65
N THR A 77 39.39 -38.71 26.68
CA THR A 77 38.67 -39.28 25.52
C THR A 77 39.53 -40.24 24.69
N TYR A 78 40.80 -39.92 24.52
CA TYR A 78 41.71 -40.68 23.67
C TYR A 78 42.66 -41.61 24.45
N SER A 79 42.98 -41.33 25.73
CA SER A 79 43.91 -42.15 26.52
C SER A 79 43.90 -41.83 28.03
N LYS A 80 43.68 -42.84 28.88
CA LYS A 80 43.75 -42.81 30.37
C LYS A 80 45.02 -42.25 31.05
N ASP A 81 46.04 -41.90 30.28
CA ASP A 81 47.35 -41.43 30.76
C ASP A 81 47.67 -39.99 30.23
N MET A 82 46.74 -39.33 29.54
CA MET A 82 46.79 -37.93 29.09
C MET A 82 45.37 -37.35 29.00
N ASP A 83 45.11 -36.28 29.74
CA ASP A 83 43.85 -35.56 29.68
C ASP A 83 43.73 -34.75 28.38
N ASP A 84 42.50 -34.51 27.96
CA ASP A 84 42.20 -33.83 26.69
C ASP A 84 42.72 -32.37 26.71
N TYR A 85 42.75 -31.74 27.88
CA TYR A 85 43.40 -30.45 28.15
C TYR A 85 44.92 -30.43 27.82
N LYS A 86 45.69 -31.48 28.16
CA LYS A 86 47.12 -31.57 27.77
C LYS A 86 47.33 -31.85 26.30
N GLN A 87 46.41 -32.57 25.65
CA GLN A 87 46.48 -32.83 24.22
C GLN A 87 46.25 -31.55 23.39
N TRP A 88 45.38 -30.65 23.87
CA TRP A 88 45.14 -29.31 23.29
C TRP A 88 46.42 -28.44 23.17
N PHE A 89 47.31 -28.50 24.17
CA PHE A 89 48.59 -27.79 24.13
C PHE A 89 49.62 -28.39 23.13
N ILE A 90 49.55 -29.69 22.88
CA ILE A 90 50.52 -30.41 22.03
C ILE A 90 50.22 -30.21 20.54
N ASP A 91 48.94 -30.17 20.14
CA ASP A 91 48.55 -30.08 18.72
C ASP A 91 48.67 -28.66 18.13
N LYS A 92 48.94 -27.64 18.96
CA LYS A 92 49.08 -26.22 18.57
C LYS A 92 50.53 -25.71 18.46
N ASP A 93 51.53 -26.60 18.52
CA ASP A 93 52.97 -26.29 18.44
C ASP A 93 53.43 -25.17 19.43
N ILE A 94 52.80 -25.16 20.61
CA ILE A 94 53.15 -24.29 21.75
C ILE A 94 54.17 -25.06 22.60
N PRO A 95 55.27 -24.45 23.07
CA PRO A 95 56.14 -25.12 24.05
C PRO A 95 55.29 -25.52 25.26
N PRO A 96 55.30 -26.79 25.67
CA PRO A 96 54.42 -27.26 26.73
C PRO A 96 54.75 -26.52 28.04
N LEU A 97 53.73 -26.35 28.88
CA LEU A 97 53.82 -25.91 30.28
C LEU A 97 54.53 -26.98 31.15
N ASP A 98 55.64 -27.54 30.65
CA ASP A 98 56.25 -28.79 31.11
C ASP A 98 57.75 -28.66 31.44
N GLU A 99 58.29 -27.45 31.64
CA GLU A 99 59.57 -27.33 32.36
C GLU A 99 59.43 -27.06 33.87
N LEU A 100 58.21 -27.07 34.44
CA LEU A 100 58.03 -26.79 35.87
C LEU A 100 56.93 -27.58 36.61
N LYS A 101 56.63 -28.84 36.27
CA LYS A 101 55.79 -29.69 37.15
C LYS A 101 56.60 -30.73 37.95
N GLY A 102 57.07 -30.30 39.12
CA GLY A 102 57.03 -31.17 40.31
C GLY A 102 55.62 -31.13 40.92
N PRO A 103 55.20 -32.14 41.72
CA PRO A 103 53.80 -32.29 42.11
C PRO A 103 53.41 -31.15 43.07
N HIS A 104 52.55 -30.25 42.62
CA HIS A 104 51.99 -29.19 43.46
C HIS A 104 50.54 -28.91 43.05
N ASP A 105 49.71 -28.71 44.08
CA ASP A 105 48.25 -28.56 44.08
C ASP A 105 47.68 -27.78 42.89
N GLU A 106 46.71 -28.40 42.20
CA GLU A 106 45.89 -27.87 41.10
C GLU A 106 44.72 -27.01 41.62
N ARG A 107 44.88 -26.36 42.78
CA ARG A 107 43.81 -25.53 43.36
C ARG A 107 43.94 -24.12 42.80
N ASP A 108 42.89 -23.71 42.11
CA ASP A 108 42.53 -22.33 41.78
C ASP A 108 41.31 -22.00 42.69
N THR A 109 41.48 -21.07 43.62
CA THR A 109 40.51 -20.83 44.70
C THR A 109 39.45 -19.79 44.34
N ASP A 110 39.77 -18.84 43.47
CA ASP A 110 38.89 -17.76 43.00
C ASP A 110 38.40 -17.93 41.56
N GLY A 111 38.97 -18.88 40.82
CA GLY A 111 38.46 -19.35 39.54
C GLY A 111 38.79 -18.43 38.37
N ASP A 112 39.89 -17.67 38.45
CA ASP A 112 40.35 -16.79 37.37
C ASP A 112 41.21 -17.51 36.31
N GLY A 113 41.58 -18.77 36.57
CA GLY A 113 42.41 -19.59 35.70
C GLY A 113 43.89 -19.61 36.07
N LEU A 114 44.32 -18.89 37.10
CA LEU A 114 45.64 -19.02 37.73
C LEU A 114 45.55 -19.93 38.96
N THR A 115 46.51 -20.83 39.14
CA THR A 115 46.54 -21.63 40.38
C THR A 115 47.01 -20.79 41.56
N ASP A 116 46.56 -21.12 42.78
CA ASP A 116 46.99 -20.47 44.04
C ASP A 116 48.53 -20.35 44.12
N GLN A 117 49.22 -21.35 43.56
CA GLN A 117 50.68 -21.40 43.54
C GLN A 117 51.31 -20.46 42.50
N GLU A 118 50.72 -20.31 41.32
CA GLU A 118 51.21 -19.42 40.27
C GLU A 118 51.15 -17.96 40.71
N GLU A 119 50.06 -17.60 41.37
CA GLU A 119 49.83 -16.30 42.00
C GLU A 119 50.76 -16.04 43.19
N GLU A 120 50.88 -16.99 44.14
CA GLU A 120 51.76 -16.84 45.30
C GLU A 120 53.24 -16.72 44.88
N LYS A 121 53.65 -17.42 43.82
CA LYS A 121 55.04 -17.40 43.31
C LYS A 121 55.29 -16.23 42.36
N GLY A 122 54.25 -15.70 41.75
CA GLY A 122 54.30 -14.78 40.63
C GLY A 122 54.99 -15.38 39.41
N THR A 123 54.52 -16.56 39.01
CA THR A 123 55.06 -17.32 37.85
C THR A 123 55.05 -16.47 36.57
N PHE A 124 54.08 -15.57 36.44
CA PHE A 124 53.90 -14.68 35.29
C PHE A 124 54.45 -13.26 35.51
N GLY A 125 55.25 -13.05 36.56
CA GLY A 125 55.97 -11.79 36.84
C GLY A 125 55.44 -11.00 38.03
N TYR A 126 54.18 -11.19 38.39
CA TYR A 126 53.48 -10.47 39.47
C TYR A 126 52.90 -11.44 40.48
N LYS A 127 52.91 -11.06 41.77
CA LYS A 127 52.21 -11.82 42.81
C LYS A 127 50.82 -11.22 42.97
N THR A 128 49.80 -12.05 42.96
CA THR A 128 48.39 -11.68 43.07
C THR A 128 47.77 -12.31 44.33
N ASP A 129 46.50 -12.04 44.63
CA ASP A 129 45.78 -12.61 45.78
C ASP A 129 44.93 -13.82 45.36
N PRO A 130 45.29 -15.07 45.76
CA PRO A 130 44.60 -16.32 45.39
C PRO A 130 43.15 -16.50 45.85
N LYS A 131 42.47 -15.43 46.20
CA LYS A 131 41.07 -15.43 46.66
C LYS A 131 40.30 -14.27 46.05
N ASN A 132 40.94 -13.53 45.17
CA ASN A 132 40.39 -12.37 44.53
C ASN A 132 40.77 -12.45 43.06
N PRO A 133 39.82 -12.80 42.17
CA PRO A 133 40.13 -13.04 40.76
C PRO A 133 40.60 -11.77 40.03
N ASP A 134 40.41 -10.58 40.61
CA ASP A 134 40.83 -9.28 40.08
C ASP A 134 41.53 -8.53 41.23
N THR A 135 42.86 -8.68 41.33
CA THR A 135 43.65 -8.28 42.51
C THR A 135 43.58 -6.78 42.79
N ASP A 136 43.49 -5.94 41.76
CA ASP A 136 43.48 -4.48 41.92
C ASP A 136 42.09 -3.81 41.76
N GLY A 137 41.11 -4.56 41.28
CA GLY A 137 39.70 -4.21 41.25
C GLY A 137 39.30 -3.32 40.06
N ASP A 138 39.98 -3.44 38.93
CA ASP A 138 39.73 -2.62 37.74
C ASP A 138 38.77 -3.22 36.71
N GLY A 139 38.44 -4.51 36.87
CA GLY A 139 37.52 -5.25 36.02
C GLY A 139 38.16 -6.35 35.20
N LEU A 140 39.48 -6.34 34.95
CA LEU A 140 40.19 -7.48 34.37
C LEU A 140 40.61 -8.45 35.47
N ASN A 141 40.50 -9.75 35.20
CA ASN A 141 41.02 -10.74 36.12
C ASN A 141 42.55 -10.88 35.96
N ASP A 142 43.22 -11.45 36.95
CA ASP A 142 44.69 -11.47 37.00
C ASP A 142 45.31 -12.25 35.81
N LEU A 143 44.58 -13.23 35.24
CA LEU A 143 44.97 -13.96 34.02
C LEU A 143 44.81 -13.12 32.75
N GLN A 144 43.71 -12.38 32.62
CA GLN A 144 43.46 -11.49 31.49
C GLN A 144 44.49 -10.37 31.45
N GLU A 145 44.84 -9.81 32.60
CA GLU A 145 45.89 -8.80 32.70
C GLU A 145 47.24 -9.33 32.21
N TYR A 146 47.55 -10.60 32.48
CA TYR A 146 48.74 -11.23 31.90
C TYR A 146 48.69 -11.31 30.37
N TRP A 147 47.54 -11.67 29.78
CA TRP A 147 47.36 -11.70 28.32
C TRP A 147 47.53 -10.33 27.68
N TRP A 148 47.05 -9.28 28.35
CA TRP A 148 47.13 -7.89 27.91
C TRP A 148 48.42 -7.16 28.29
N LEU A 149 49.37 -7.81 28.97
CA LEU A 149 50.62 -7.22 29.47
C LEU A 149 50.42 -6.09 30.51
N CYS A 150 49.32 -6.15 31.25
CA CYS A 150 48.98 -5.26 32.36
C CYS A 150 49.66 -5.70 33.68
N ASP A 151 49.70 -4.80 34.66
CA ASP A 151 50.20 -5.08 36.00
C ASP A 151 48.99 -5.34 36.93
N PRO A 152 48.74 -6.59 37.37
CA PRO A 152 47.57 -6.99 38.17
C PRO A 152 47.51 -6.42 39.59
N ASN A 153 48.41 -5.50 39.91
CA ASN A 153 48.40 -4.75 41.16
C ASN A 153 48.20 -3.24 40.93
N LYS A 154 47.87 -2.83 39.71
CA LYS A 154 47.78 -1.43 39.29
C LYS A 154 46.68 -1.22 38.23
N VAL A 155 45.53 -0.80 38.74
CA VAL A 155 44.34 -0.31 38.03
C VAL A 155 44.55 0.46 36.73
N ASP A 156 45.67 1.16 36.52
CA ASP A 156 45.95 1.90 35.28
C ASP A 156 47.44 1.69 34.98
N THR A 157 47.79 0.70 34.16
CA THR A 157 49.18 0.26 33.94
C THR A 157 50.00 1.30 33.21
N ASN A 158 49.44 1.87 32.15
CA ASN A 158 50.10 2.80 31.23
C ASN A 158 50.18 4.25 31.76
N GLY A 159 49.34 4.61 32.73
CA GLY A 159 49.26 5.92 33.37
C GLY A 159 48.51 6.99 32.56
N ASP A 160 47.63 6.61 31.64
CA ASP A 160 46.87 7.54 30.78
C ASP A 160 45.56 8.03 31.40
N SER A 161 45.25 7.60 32.63
CA SER A 161 44.04 7.92 33.41
C SER A 161 42.77 7.18 33.01
N ILE A 162 42.87 6.13 32.20
CA ILE A 162 41.83 5.11 31.98
C ILE A 162 42.33 3.83 32.68
N ASN A 163 41.44 3.07 33.32
CA ASN A 163 41.87 1.81 33.94
C ASN A 163 42.03 0.71 32.87
N ASP A 164 42.78 -0.36 33.17
CA ASP A 164 43.12 -1.37 32.16
C ASP A 164 41.85 -2.11 31.70
N GLY A 165 40.93 -2.41 32.63
CA GLY A 165 39.61 -2.97 32.30
C GLY A 165 38.71 -2.11 31.41
N ASP A 166 38.55 -0.81 31.68
CA ASP A 166 37.75 0.05 30.79
C ASP A 166 38.44 0.21 29.43
N SER A 167 39.77 0.15 29.39
CA SER A 167 40.55 0.22 28.15
C SER A 167 40.24 -0.96 27.23
N VAL A 168 40.22 -2.18 27.77
CA VAL A 168 39.92 -3.42 27.04
C VAL A 168 38.42 -3.55 26.75
N TYR A 169 37.55 -3.54 27.76
CA TYR A 169 36.12 -3.84 27.59
C TYR A 169 35.36 -2.75 26.83
N ASN A 170 35.78 -1.50 26.94
CA ASN A 170 35.18 -0.39 26.18
C ASN A 170 36.05 0.05 24.99
N ARG A 171 37.13 -0.68 24.67
CA ARG A 171 37.97 -0.48 23.48
C ARG A 171 38.50 0.96 23.33
N LEU A 172 39.04 1.54 24.40
CA LEU A 172 39.35 2.98 24.47
C LEU A 172 40.81 3.36 24.15
N THR A 173 41.77 2.53 24.56
CA THR A 173 43.21 2.81 24.50
C THR A 173 44.00 1.53 24.79
N TYR A 174 45.29 1.50 24.50
CA TYR A 174 46.15 0.37 24.84
C TYR A 174 46.37 0.31 26.37
N PRO A 175 46.01 -0.77 27.08
CA PRO A 175 46.08 -0.79 28.56
C PRO A 175 47.53 -0.90 29.09
N TYR A 176 48.45 -1.44 28.29
CA TYR A 176 49.83 -1.68 28.68
C TYR A 176 50.77 -0.50 28.34
N ARG A 177 51.97 -0.53 28.92
CA ARG A 177 53.02 0.43 28.56
C ARG A 177 53.66 0.06 27.23
N SER A 178 53.89 1.04 26.36
CA SER A 178 54.49 0.81 25.04
C SER A 178 55.88 0.17 25.05
N ASP A 179 56.61 0.19 26.17
CA ASP A 179 57.90 -0.51 26.33
C ASP A 179 57.76 -1.99 26.74
N SER A 180 56.53 -2.44 27.03
CA SER A 180 56.19 -3.84 27.38
C SER A 180 55.83 -4.67 26.15
N LEU A 181 55.40 -4.01 25.06
CA LEU A 181 55.17 -4.63 23.76
C LEU A 181 56.49 -4.73 22.99
N THR A 182 56.84 -5.94 22.58
CA THR A 182 58.11 -6.28 21.93
C THR A 182 57.88 -7.29 20.81
N LYS A 183 58.82 -7.43 19.88
CA LYS A 183 58.72 -8.41 18.79
C LYS A 183 58.54 -9.88 19.26
N ASP A 184 58.86 -10.19 20.52
CA ASP A 184 58.72 -11.55 21.05
C ASP A 184 57.29 -11.85 21.54
N ASN A 185 56.50 -10.83 21.90
CA ASN A 185 55.11 -10.95 22.37
C ASN A 185 54.08 -10.20 21.49
N ASP A 186 54.54 -9.63 20.38
CA ASP A 186 53.78 -9.03 19.27
C ASP A 186 54.63 -9.25 17.98
N PRO A 187 54.54 -10.44 17.36
CA PRO A 187 55.42 -10.82 16.24
C PRO A 187 55.17 -10.08 14.92
N ASP A 188 53.92 -9.74 14.65
CA ASP A 188 53.39 -9.05 13.46
C ASP A 188 53.34 -7.52 13.59
N GLU A 189 53.54 -6.99 14.80
CA GLU A 189 53.71 -5.57 15.09
C GLU A 189 52.44 -4.74 14.80
N ASP A 190 51.27 -5.33 15.06
CA ASP A 190 49.96 -4.73 14.82
C ASP A 190 49.43 -3.91 16.02
N GLY A 191 50.00 -4.14 17.21
CA GLY A 191 49.60 -3.50 18.44
C GLY A 191 48.73 -4.36 19.37
N LEU A 192 48.54 -5.66 19.12
CA LEU A 192 47.95 -6.58 20.08
C LEU A 192 49.01 -7.54 20.63
N PRO A 193 49.03 -7.80 21.96
CA PRO A 193 49.87 -8.86 22.49
C PRO A 193 49.36 -10.24 22.08
N THR A 194 50.27 -11.16 21.74
CA THR A 194 49.97 -12.56 21.38
C THR A 194 49.05 -13.28 22.37
N GLY A 195 49.10 -12.91 23.66
CA GLY A 195 48.21 -13.43 24.68
C GLY A 195 46.77 -12.98 24.48
N ALA A 196 46.56 -11.67 24.31
CA ALA A 196 45.25 -11.08 24.05
C ALA A 196 44.65 -11.61 22.75
N GLU A 197 45.45 -11.71 21.69
CA GLU A 197 45.00 -12.20 20.38
C GLU A 197 44.44 -13.60 20.43
N ARG A 198 45.16 -14.50 21.11
CA ARG A 198 44.79 -15.91 21.16
C ARG A 198 43.61 -16.20 22.08
N TYR A 199 43.52 -15.50 23.21
CA TYR A 199 42.64 -15.89 24.30
C TYR A 199 41.47 -14.94 24.55
N ASP A 200 41.52 -13.72 24.02
CA ASP A 200 40.47 -12.71 24.20
C ASP A 200 39.84 -12.29 22.87
N THR A 201 40.64 -11.87 21.88
CA THR A 201 40.10 -11.33 20.61
C THR A 201 39.87 -12.40 19.54
N GLY A 202 40.59 -13.52 19.59
CA GLY A 202 40.49 -14.60 18.60
C GLY A 202 41.16 -14.28 17.26
N THR A 203 42.19 -13.43 17.26
CA THR A 203 42.96 -13.02 16.07
C THR A 203 44.27 -13.83 15.90
N ASP A 204 44.81 -13.86 14.68
CA ASP A 204 46.06 -14.57 14.38
C ASP A 204 47.28 -13.69 14.68
N TYR A 205 47.92 -13.93 15.83
CA TYR A 205 49.17 -13.29 16.31
C TYR A 205 50.42 -13.31 15.40
N LYS A 206 50.27 -13.78 14.17
CA LYS A 206 51.32 -13.75 13.13
C LYS A 206 50.91 -12.91 11.93
N ALA A 207 49.66 -12.49 11.86
CA ALA A 207 49.09 -11.77 10.75
C ALA A 207 48.77 -10.37 11.24
N PHE A 208 49.40 -9.37 10.59
CA PHE A 208 49.16 -7.97 10.94
C PHE A 208 47.66 -7.61 10.92
N SER A 209 46.88 -8.22 10.02
CA SER A 209 45.43 -8.15 9.91
C SER A 209 44.93 -9.59 9.73
N THR A 210 44.02 -10.03 10.60
CA THR A 210 43.48 -11.40 10.54
C THR A 210 42.51 -11.57 9.38
N ASP A 211 41.68 -10.57 9.10
CA ASP A 211 40.72 -10.62 7.99
C ASP A 211 41.31 -10.16 6.63
N GLY A 212 42.59 -9.80 6.62
CA GLY A 212 43.39 -9.53 5.41
C GLY A 212 43.21 -8.12 4.85
N ASP A 213 42.60 -7.22 5.62
CA ASP A 213 42.35 -5.85 5.21
C ASP A 213 43.57 -4.90 5.47
N PRO A 214 43.49 -3.61 5.09
CA PRO A 214 44.61 -2.67 5.26
C PRO A 214 44.95 -2.29 6.71
N TYR A 215 44.07 -2.52 7.67
CA TYR A 215 44.11 -2.15 9.08
C TYR A 215 44.52 -3.36 9.91
N GLY A 216 45.36 -3.15 10.94
CA GLY A 216 45.77 -4.25 11.79
C GLY A 216 44.78 -4.52 12.91
N ASP A 217 44.78 -5.74 13.45
CA ASP A 217 43.80 -6.19 14.44
C ASP A 217 43.76 -5.27 15.68
N GLY A 218 44.92 -4.78 16.12
CA GLY A 218 45.02 -3.81 17.21
C GLY A 218 44.50 -2.41 16.87
N GLN A 219 44.62 -2.00 15.62
CA GLN A 219 44.04 -0.73 15.17
C GLN A 219 42.52 -0.78 15.21
N GLU A 220 41.96 -1.90 14.74
CA GLU A 220 40.53 -2.17 14.70
C GLU A 220 39.95 -2.32 16.10
N PHE A 221 40.57 -3.17 16.93
CA PHE A 221 40.11 -3.42 18.29
C PHE A 221 39.98 -2.13 19.12
N PHE A 222 40.89 -1.18 18.97
CA PHE A 222 40.87 0.09 19.71
C PHE A 222 40.32 1.30 18.92
N GLY A 223 40.02 1.16 17.63
CA GLY A 223 39.57 2.27 16.79
C GLY A 223 40.62 3.38 16.59
N ILE A 224 41.92 3.05 16.61
CA ILE A 224 43.03 4.02 16.58
C ILE A 224 43.72 4.06 15.20
N ASN A 225 43.95 5.27 14.69
CA ASN A 225 44.60 5.49 13.38
C ASN A 225 43.90 4.76 12.21
N MET A 226 42.58 4.63 12.31
CA MET A 226 41.70 4.10 11.26
C MET A 226 40.50 5.05 11.06
N PRO A 227 39.84 5.03 9.89
CA PRO A 227 38.56 5.72 9.72
C PRO A 227 37.46 5.05 10.56
N SER A 228 36.36 5.75 10.83
CA SER A 228 35.22 5.15 11.54
C SER A 228 34.36 4.35 10.55
N ILE A 229 34.43 3.02 10.62
CA ILE A 229 33.92 2.10 9.58
C ILE A 229 33.11 0.91 10.12
N SER A 230 32.35 1.12 11.19
CA SER A 230 31.55 0.06 11.81
C SER A 230 30.54 -0.61 10.85
N PRO A 231 30.38 -1.94 10.87
CA PRO A 231 30.95 -2.91 11.82
C PRO A 231 32.34 -3.46 11.45
N ALA A 232 32.96 -2.96 10.37
CA ALA A 232 34.32 -3.33 9.96
C ALA A 232 35.40 -2.61 10.78
N ASP A 233 35.06 -2.24 12.01
CA ASP A 233 36.01 -1.94 13.09
C ASP A 233 36.20 -3.14 14.01
N HIS A 234 35.67 -4.31 13.62
CA HIS A 234 35.92 -5.58 14.27
C HIS A 234 37.03 -6.34 13.52
N PRO A 235 38.09 -6.84 14.20
CA PRO A 235 39.25 -7.51 13.58
C PRO A 235 38.99 -8.79 12.75
N LEU A 236 37.73 -9.18 12.60
CA LEU A 236 37.31 -10.39 11.89
C LEU A 236 36.24 -10.06 10.83
N VAL A 237 36.04 -8.78 10.53
CA VAL A 237 35.03 -8.25 9.61
C VAL A 237 35.73 -7.26 8.69
N ALA A 238 36.12 -7.73 7.50
CA ALA A 238 37.04 -6.99 6.64
C ALA A 238 36.47 -5.64 6.18
N ALA A 239 37.30 -4.59 6.29
CA ALA A 239 37.04 -3.28 5.73
C ALA A 239 37.46 -3.20 4.26
N TYR A 240 36.46 -3.03 3.39
CA TYR A 240 36.70 -2.76 1.99
C TYR A 240 35.71 -1.72 1.44
N PRO A 241 36.10 -0.97 0.38
CA PRO A 241 35.16 -0.10 -0.31
C PRO A 241 34.03 -0.90 -0.94
N ASP A 242 32.79 -0.53 -0.60
CA ASP A 242 31.59 -1.08 -1.23
C ASP A 242 31.01 0.01 -2.13
N LEU A 243 31.28 -0.08 -3.43
CA LEU A 243 31.06 1.01 -4.38
C LEU A 243 29.96 0.62 -5.37
N SER A 244 28.80 1.28 -5.26
CA SER A 244 27.65 1.08 -6.15
C SER A 244 27.50 2.25 -7.12
N ALA A 245 27.39 1.95 -8.42
CA ALA A 245 27.04 2.93 -9.43
C ALA A 245 25.52 3.15 -9.46
N ARG A 246 25.08 4.40 -9.54
CA ARG A 246 23.65 4.76 -9.51
C ARG A 246 23.28 5.60 -10.72
N LEU A 247 22.06 5.38 -11.23
CA LEU A 247 21.50 6.13 -12.36
C LEU A 247 20.55 7.22 -11.86
N GLU A 248 20.78 8.47 -12.26
CA GLU A 248 19.98 9.63 -11.84
C GLU A 248 19.00 10.08 -12.93
N ALA A 249 19.39 9.96 -14.19
CA ALA A 249 18.54 10.31 -15.32
C ALA A 249 19.04 9.67 -16.62
N ILE A 250 18.09 9.46 -17.53
CA ILE A 250 18.37 9.07 -18.91
C ILE A 250 17.85 10.19 -19.82
N GLU A 251 18.69 10.74 -20.67
CA GLU A 251 18.26 11.64 -21.75
C GLU A 251 18.14 10.85 -23.05
N VAL A 252 16.95 10.86 -23.65
CA VAL A 252 16.66 10.17 -24.91
C VAL A 252 16.67 11.19 -26.05
N THR A 253 17.36 10.86 -27.14
CA THR A 253 17.31 11.61 -28.40
C THR A 253 16.96 10.66 -29.55
N PRO A 254 15.82 10.82 -30.24
CA PRO A 254 15.49 10.02 -31.41
C PRO A 254 16.56 10.11 -32.49
N LYS A 255 16.85 8.99 -33.15
CA LYS A 255 17.78 8.95 -34.29
C LYS A 255 17.08 9.19 -35.61
N GLU A 256 15.80 8.88 -35.69
CA GLU A 256 14.91 9.16 -36.80
C GLU A 256 13.55 9.58 -36.24
N THR A 257 12.60 9.91 -37.12
CA THR A 257 11.26 10.29 -36.70
C THR A 257 10.51 9.09 -36.09
N ILE A 258 10.20 9.17 -34.79
CA ILE A 258 9.29 8.24 -34.12
C ILE A 258 7.90 8.87 -34.18
N PHE A 259 6.94 8.15 -34.76
CA PHE A 259 5.57 8.64 -34.93
C PHE A 259 4.57 7.70 -34.30
N ILE A 260 3.57 8.29 -33.63
CA ILE A 260 2.40 7.59 -33.13
C ILE A 260 1.32 7.69 -34.22
N SER A 261 0.89 6.55 -34.75
CA SER A 261 -0.01 6.50 -35.91
C SER A 261 -1.41 7.07 -35.64
N THR A 262 -1.85 7.08 -34.38
CA THR A 262 -3.21 7.43 -33.92
C THR A 262 -3.42 8.91 -33.57
N THR A 263 -2.47 9.55 -32.87
CA THR A 263 -2.60 10.94 -32.40
C THR A 263 -1.97 11.95 -33.38
N GLY A 264 -1.15 11.48 -34.32
CA GLY A 264 -0.34 12.33 -35.20
C GLY A 264 0.81 13.04 -34.48
N GLU A 265 1.09 12.65 -33.23
CA GLU A 265 2.25 13.13 -32.49
C GLU A 265 3.54 12.52 -33.02
N VAL A 266 4.59 13.33 -32.98
CA VAL A 266 5.87 13.02 -33.62
C VAL A 266 7.00 13.49 -32.73
N LYS A 267 8.02 12.64 -32.55
CA LYS A 267 9.32 13.01 -31.96
C LYS A 267 10.39 12.90 -33.05
N GLN A 268 11.01 14.02 -33.39
CA GLN A 268 12.03 14.09 -34.45
C GLN A 268 13.45 14.02 -33.87
N GLU A 269 14.48 13.95 -34.74
CA GLU A 269 15.93 13.86 -34.44
C GLU A 269 16.49 14.92 -33.45
N GLN A 270 15.68 15.88 -32.97
CA GLN A 270 16.08 16.94 -32.04
C GLN A 270 15.16 17.09 -30.82
N ASP A 271 14.09 16.30 -30.75
CA ASP A 271 13.11 16.35 -29.65
C ASP A 271 13.58 15.46 -28.51
N ALA A 272 14.60 15.91 -27.78
CA ALA A 272 15.10 15.20 -26.62
C ALA A 272 14.13 15.28 -25.43
N TRP A 273 13.96 14.18 -24.71
CA TRP A 273 13.27 14.15 -23.42
C TRP A 273 14.11 13.45 -22.37
N SER A 274 13.81 13.72 -21.10
CA SER A 274 14.47 13.09 -19.97
C SER A 274 13.54 12.06 -19.35
N ILE A 275 14.04 10.89 -19.02
CA ILE A 275 13.41 9.91 -18.15
C ILE A 275 14.03 10.10 -16.77
N THR A 276 13.19 10.32 -15.76
CA THR A 276 13.65 10.39 -14.37
C THR A 276 13.76 8.99 -13.82
N THR A 277 14.77 8.74 -13.01
CA THR A 277 15.03 7.40 -12.47
C THR A 277 15.08 7.44 -10.96
N GLU A 278 14.48 6.43 -10.33
CA GLU A 278 14.66 6.16 -8.91
C GLU A 278 15.53 4.92 -8.78
N THR A 279 16.64 5.08 -8.08
CA THR A 279 17.68 4.04 -8.00
C THR A 279 17.84 3.58 -6.56
N SER A 280 17.58 2.30 -6.33
CA SER A 280 17.82 1.63 -5.05
C SER A 280 19.12 0.83 -5.13
N ASP A 281 19.90 0.83 -4.04
CA ASP A 281 20.97 -0.16 -3.92
C ASP A 281 20.27 -1.48 -3.60
N SER A 282 20.10 -2.31 -4.62
CA SER A 282 19.72 -3.70 -4.47
C SER A 282 20.92 -4.57 -4.84
N GLU A 283 20.91 -5.81 -4.43
CA GLU A 283 21.69 -6.84 -5.07
C GLU A 283 20.70 -7.89 -5.55
N SER A 284 20.79 -8.30 -6.81
CA SER A 284 19.92 -9.33 -7.37
C SER A 284 20.52 -10.71 -7.11
N PHE A 285 19.64 -11.65 -6.74
CA PHE A 285 20.00 -13.05 -6.52
C PHE A 285 19.03 -13.92 -7.30
N GLU A 286 19.56 -14.90 -8.03
CA GLU A 286 18.74 -15.93 -8.63
C GLU A 286 18.61 -17.13 -7.68
N TRP A 287 17.38 -17.38 -7.25
CA TRP A 287 17.05 -18.57 -6.48
C TRP A 287 16.91 -19.77 -7.42
N GLY A 288 17.90 -20.68 -7.38
CA GLY A 288 17.73 -21.99 -8.01
C GLY A 288 16.69 -22.79 -7.25
N LEU A 289 15.58 -23.13 -7.91
CA LEU A 289 14.52 -23.98 -7.39
C LEU A 289 15.04 -25.22 -6.64
N LEU A 290 14.64 -25.37 -5.38
CA LEU A 290 14.25 -26.64 -4.77
C LEU A 290 13.20 -26.36 -3.66
N GLU A 291 12.23 -27.26 -3.49
CA GLU A 291 11.08 -27.16 -2.58
C GLU A 291 11.46 -27.01 -1.08
N GLU A 292 10.79 -26.07 -0.38
CA GLU A 292 10.73 -25.85 1.10
C GLU A 292 11.83 -24.97 1.77
N SER A 293 11.69 -23.64 1.72
CA SER A 293 12.60 -22.66 2.36
C SER A 293 12.64 -22.70 3.90
N LEU A 294 13.83 -22.44 4.49
CA LEU A 294 14.04 -22.40 5.94
C LEU A 294 13.46 -21.10 6.54
N LYS A 295 12.33 -21.22 7.25
CA LYS A 295 11.68 -20.11 7.96
C LYS A 295 12.14 -20.04 9.41
N VAL A 296 12.77 -18.94 9.83
CA VAL A 296 13.19 -18.71 11.23
C VAL A 296 12.62 -17.40 11.74
N ALA A 297 11.97 -17.43 12.91
CA ALA A 297 11.42 -16.24 13.56
C ALA A 297 12.41 -15.64 14.58
N TRP A 298 12.54 -14.32 14.62
CA TRP A 298 13.31 -13.62 15.65
C TRP A 298 12.43 -13.27 16.86
N SER A 299 12.72 -13.82 18.04
CA SER A 299 12.00 -13.52 19.30
C SER A 299 12.96 -13.18 20.47
N GLY A 300 14.03 -12.44 20.19
CA GLY A 300 15.13 -12.16 21.14
C GLY A 300 16.19 -13.27 21.26
N SER A 301 16.02 -14.34 20.49
CA SER A 301 17.00 -15.37 20.13
C SER A 301 16.43 -16.07 18.88
N TRP A 302 17.26 -16.57 17.96
CA TRP A 302 16.77 -17.29 16.78
C TRP A 302 16.23 -18.65 17.21
N ILE A 303 14.90 -18.78 17.31
CA ILE A 303 14.22 -20.03 17.68
C ILE A 303 13.53 -20.57 16.42
N PRO A 304 13.85 -21.78 15.95
CA PRO A 304 13.18 -22.36 14.78
C PRO A 304 11.70 -22.62 15.08
N SER A 305 10.81 -22.11 14.22
CA SER A 305 9.36 -22.30 14.32
C SER A 305 8.92 -23.52 13.50
N GLU A 306 8.97 -24.71 14.10
CA GLU A 306 8.51 -26.02 13.57
C GLU A 306 9.10 -26.50 12.22
N GLU A 307 9.56 -27.76 12.20
CA GLU A 307 10.20 -28.53 11.09
C GLU A 307 11.13 -27.77 10.12
N VAL A 308 12.43 -27.98 10.31
CA VAL A 308 13.53 -27.39 9.54
C VAL A 308 13.77 -28.19 8.25
N THR A 309 13.46 -27.60 7.10
CA THR A 309 13.83 -28.09 5.76
C THR A 309 14.74 -27.06 5.08
N VAL A 310 15.80 -27.53 4.41
CA VAL A 310 16.87 -26.68 3.83
C VAL A 310 16.81 -26.83 2.32
N THR A 311 16.60 -25.73 1.60
CA THR A 311 16.65 -25.66 0.13
C THR A 311 17.96 -25.08 -0.35
N GLY A 312 18.40 -25.54 -1.53
CA GLY A 312 19.76 -25.31 -2.00
C GLY A 312 19.85 -24.99 -3.48
N HIS A 313 20.98 -24.34 -3.77
CA HIS A 313 21.55 -23.91 -5.05
C HIS A 313 21.27 -22.45 -5.43
N GLN A 314 22.33 -21.64 -5.44
CA GLN A 314 22.36 -20.30 -6.02
C GLN A 314 23.67 -20.13 -6.80
N THR A 315 23.58 -19.42 -7.91
CA THR A 315 24.73 -18.81 -8.60
C THR A 315 24.77 -17.34 -8.19
N TRP A 316 25.90 -16.91 -7.64
CA TRP A 316 26.15 -15.51 -7.34
C TRP A 316 26.20 -14.72 -8.65
N ALA A 317 25.30 -13.76 -8.82
CA ALA A 317 25.44 -12.71 -9.84
C ALA A 317 25.96 -11.44 -9.16
N ASP A 318 26.71 -10.63 -9.90
CA ASP A 318 27.40 -9.45 -9.38
C ASP A 318 26.41 -8.39 -8.84
N THR A 319 26.91 -7.41 -8.07
CA THR A 319 26.11 -6.34 -7.47
C THR A 319 25.41 -5.52 -8.56
N HIS A 320 24.07 -5.55 -8.60
CA HIS A 320 23.24 -4.81 -9.55
C HIS A 320 22.41 -3.73 -8.87
N THR A 321 22.70 -2.46 -9.14
CA THR A 321 21.81 -1.38 -8.71
C THR A 321 20.53 -1.43 -9.56
N VAL A 322 19.36 -1.54 -8.92
CA VAL A 322 18.06 -1.52 -9.58
C VAL A 322 17.61 -0.09 -9.77
N THR A 323 17.18 0.21 -10.98
CA THR A 323 16.65 1.51 -11.34
C THR A 323 15.27 1.37 -11.97
N ASN A 324 14.27 1.96 -11.32
CA ASN A 324 12.93 2.11 -11.88
C ASN A 324 12.83 3.46 -12.58
N SER A 325 12.44 3.45 -13.84
CA SER A 325 12.23 4.67 -14.61
C SER A 325 10.81 5.19 -14.44
N THR A 326 10.67 6.50 -14.21
CA THR A 326 9.39 7.20 -14.26
C THR A 326 9.37 8.11 -15.48
N THR A 327 8.29 7.98 -16.25
CA THR A 327 8.20 8.51 -17.62
C THR A 327 8.06 10.03 -17.63
N ASN A 328 8.63 10.68 -18.65
CA ASN A 328 8.40 12.10 -18.95
C ASN A 328 8.53 12.40 -20.46
N SER A 329 8.34 11.38 -21.31
CA SER A 329 8.19 11.54 -22.76
C SER A 329 6.89 12.26 -23.13
N GLY A 330 5.88 12.19 -22.25
CA GLY A 330 4.51 12.64 -22.48
C GLY A 330 3.67 11.61 -23.23
N TRP A 331 4.23 10.44 -23.53
CA TRP A 331 3.56 9.33 -24.21
C TRP A 331 3.14 8.28 -23.20
N THR A 332 1.91 7.80 -23.33
CA THR A 332 1.38 6.71 -22.51
C THR A 332 1.92 5.37 -22.97
N GLN A 333 1.78 4.33 -22.15
CA GLN A 333 2.08 2.96 -22.53
C GLN A 333 1.29 2.52 -23.79
N GLU A 334 0.07 3.02 -23.92
CA GLU A 334 -0.78 2.83 -25.11
C GLU A 334 -0.18 3.53 -26.35
N ASP A 335 0.37 4.72 -26.19
CA ASP A 335 1.04 5.44 -27.28
C ASP A 335 2.31 4.72 -27.76
N TRP A 336 3.10 4.16 -26.84
CA TRP A 336 4.28 3.36 -27.18
C TRP A 336 3.94 2.06 -27.91
N SER A 337 2.85 1.39 -27.51
CA SER A 337 2.36 0.20 -28.22
C SER A 337 2.01 0.49 -29.71
N ARG A 338 1.80 1.77 -30.03
CA ARG A 338 1.44 2.32 -31.35
C ARG A 338 2.58 3.11 -32.02
N ALA A 339 3.75 3.19 -31.38
CA ALA A 339 4.90 3.89 -31.92
C ALA A 339 5.55 3.10 -33.06
N THR A 340 5.94 3.79 -34.12
CA THR A 340 6.71 3.19 -35.23
C THR A 340 7.82 4.12 -35.70
N THR A 341 8.87 3.53 -36.27
CA THR A 341 9.99 4.24 -36.87
C THR A 341 10.47 3.49 -38.12
N THR A 342 11.18 4.19 -39.01
CA THR A 342 11.77 3.58 -40.21
C THR A 342 12.95 2.67 -39.92
N ASP A 343 13.60 2.84 -38.76
CA ASP A 343 14.72 2.03 -38.30
C ASP A 343 14.44 1.53 -36.88
N THR A 344 13.89 0.32 -36.78
CA THR A 344 13.52 -0.30 -35.50
C THR A 344 14.72 -0.85 -34.73
N VAL A 345 15.88 -0.95 -35.38
CA VAL A 345 17.11 -1.52 -34.78
C VAL A 345 17.97 -0.43 -34.16
N GLU A 346 17.96 0.78 -34.71
CA GLU A 346 18.69 1.93 -34.18
C GLU A 346 17.74 3.12 -33.99
N ALA A 347 16.76 3.00 -33.08
CA ALA A 347 15.65 3.94 -32.94
C ALA A 347 16.05 5.25 -32.24
N ALA A 348 16.89 5.20 -31.20
CA ALA A 348 17.28 6.36 -30.41
C ALA A 348 18.68 6.25 -29.80
N TYR A 349 19.21 7.40 -29.36
CA TYR A 349 20.38 7.52 -28.51
C TYR A 349 19.98 7.79 -27.05
N LEU A 350 20.59 7.04 -26.13
CA LEU A 350 20.46 7.23 -24.69
C LEU A 350 21.73 7.83 -24.12
N LYS A 351 21.57 8.82 -23.24
CA LYS A 351 22.66 9.43 -22.48
C LYS A 351 22.37 9.31 -20.99
N PHE A 352 23.28 8.68 -20.26
CA PHE A 352 23.09 8.36 -18.84
C PHE A 352 23.79 9.38 -17.95
N THR A 353 23.09 9.85 -16.92
CA THR A 353 23.65 10.67 -15.83
C THR A 353 23.76 9.80 -14.60
N MET A 354 24.96 9.61 -14.08
CA MET A 354 25.26 8.63 -13.03
C MET A 354 26.09 9.22 -11.91
N ASN A 355 26.04 8.62 -10.73
CA ASN A 355 26.96 8.87 -9.63
C ASN A 355 27.41 7.53 -8.98
N VAL A 356 28.38 7.58 -8.07
CA VAL A 356 28.85 6.41 -7.31
C VAL A 356 28.61 6.69 -5.84
N LYS A 357 28.01 5.72 -5.14
CA LYS A 357 27.86 5.74 -3.68
C LYS A 357 28.84 4.76 -3.06
N ASN A 358 29.41 5.14 -1.91
CA ASN A 358 30.22 4.25 -1.10
C ASN A 358 29.43 3.78 0.12
N GLY A 359 29.10 2.49 0.19
CA GLY A 359 28.50 1.84 1.36
C GLY A 359 29.52 1.36 2.39
N GLY A 360 30.80 1.30 2.04
CA GLY A 360 31.86 0.65 2.81
C GLY A 360 32.99 1.58 3.22
N ALA A 361 34.22 1.04 3.30
CA ALA A 361 35.39 1.79 3.74
C ALA A 361 35.74 2.95 2.79
N PRO A 362 36.32 4.06 3.29
CA PRO A 362 36.68 5.22 2.47
C PRO A 362 37.58 4.87 1.28
N ALA A 363 37.26 5.45 0.12
CA ALA A 363 37.93 5.17 -1.13
C ALA A 363 38.33 6.45 -1.86
N ALA A 364 39.43 6.40 -2.61
CA ALA A 364 39.99 7.51 -3.38
C ALA A 364 40.44 7.06 -4.78
N GLU A 365 40.60 8.01 -5.69
CA GLU A 365 40.98 7.77 -7.10
C GLU A 365 40.09 6.71 -7.78
N ILE A 366 38.77 6.78 -7.55
CA ILE A 366 37.81 5.76 -7.95
C ILE A 366 37.51 5.87 -9.44
N THR A 367 37.58 4.74 -10.14
CA THR A 367 37.19 4.59 -11.55
C THR A 367 36.36 3.32 -11.73
N PRO A 368 35.02 3.43 -11.80
CA PRO A 368 34.14 2.29 -12.03
C PRO A 368 34.03 1.95 -13.53
N ASP A 369 34.02 0.65 -13.82
CA ASP A 369 33.57 0.05 -15.07
C ASP A 369 32.19 -0.57 -14.82
N VAL A 370 31.18 -0.02 -15.49
CA VAL A 370 29.77 -0.29 -15.24
C VAL A 370 29.13 -0.88 -16.49
N THR A 371 28.38 -1.97 -16.34
CA THR A 371 27.51 -2.50 -17.39
C THR A 371 26.07 -2.19 -17.01
N ILE A 372 25.31 -1.58 -17.92
CA ILE A 372 23.86 -1.40 -17.77
C ILE A 372 23.18 -2.54 -18.51
N LEU A 373 22.31 -3.26 -17.82
CA LEU A 373 21.52 -4.36 -18.32
C LEU A 373 20.03 -4.05 -18.22
N MET A 374 19.25 -4.70 -19.08
CA MET A 374 17.80 -4.85 -18.96
C MET A 374 17.56 -6.35 -18.84
N GLY A 375 17.10 -6.75 -17.66
CA GLY A 375 17.42 -8.05 -17.02
C GLY A 375 18.81 -8.60 -17.35
N GLU A 376 19.00 -9.72 -18.05
CA GLU A 376 20.31 -10.33 -18.35
C GLU A 376 21.04 -9.70 -19.55
N LYS A 377 20.38 -8.86 -20.34
CA LYS A 377 20.94 -8.34 -21.59
C LYS A 377 21.73 -7.05 -21.37
N PRO A 378 23.05 -7.01 -21.70
CA PRO A 378 23.84 -5.79 -21.59
C PRO A 378 23.48 -4.78 -22.70
N ILE A 379 22.94 -3.64 -22.29
CA ILE A 379 22.61 -2.50 -23.17
C ILE A 379 23.83 -1.61 -23.37
N ALA A 380 24.66 -1.45 -22.33
CA ALA A 380 25.84 -0.60 -22.38
C ALA A 380 26.94 -1.07 -21.46
N THR A 381 28.19 -0.86 -21.86
CA THR A 381 29.35 -0.92 -20.95
C THR A 381 30.05 0.42 -20.94
N ILE A 382 30.30 0.93 -19.75
CA ILE A 382 30.65 2.29 -19.44
C ILE A 382 31.92 2.27 -18.61
N THR A 383 32.99 2.86 -19.12
CA THR A 383 34.16 3.19 -18.31
C THR A 383 34.08 4.65 -17.91
N SER A 384 34.20 4.93 -16.61
CA SER A 384 34.16 6.32 -16.12
C SER A 384 35.19 7.20 -16.83
N PRO A 385 34.79 8.37 -17.37
CA PRO A 385 35.70 9.26 -18.12
C PRO A 385 36.66 10.04 -17.21
N THR A 386 36.39 10.11 -15.90
CA THR A 386 37.18 10.87 -14.91
C THR A 386 37.22 10.17 -13.56
N SER A 387 38.40 10.11 -12.93
CA SER A 387 38.55 9.58 -11.58
C SER A 387 37.82 10.44 -10.54
N ILE A 388 37.03 9.82 -9.67
CA ILE A 388 36.43 10.46 -8.50
C ILE A 388 37.50 10.59 -7.41
N ASN A 389 37.65 11.78 -6.82
CA ASN A 389 38.80 12.07 -5.95
C ASN A 389 38.78 11.29 -4.63
N SER A 390 37.66 11.32 -3.90
CA SER A 390 37.46 10.61 -2.62
C SER A 390 35.97 10.47 -2.31
N LEU A 391 35.58 9.36 -1.67
CA LEU A 391 34.26 9.11 -1.10
C LEU A 391 34.42 8.45 0.26
N ASP A 392 33.92 9.11 1.32
CA ASP A 392 33.81 8.51 2.64
C ASP A 392 32.61 7.55 2.72
N MET A 393 32.52 6.78 3.80
CA MET A 393 31.41 5.86 4.06
C MET A 393 30.07 6.62 4.04
N GLY A 394 29.13 6.13 3.23
CA GLY A 394 27.79 6.69 3.04
C GLY A 394 27.72 7.88 2.07
N GLU A 395 28.84 8.35 1.52
CA GLU A 395 28.85 9.48 0.58
C GLU A 395 28.53 9.06 -0.85
N THR A 396 27.96 10.00 -1.61
CA THR A 396 27.69 9.88 -3.04
C THR A 396 28.51 10.90 -3.82
N SER A 397 29.09 10.50 -4.94
CA SER A 397 29.85 11.37 -5.83
C SER A 397 28.95 12.41 -6.51
N GLY A 398 29.57 13.43 -7.09
CA GLY A 398 28.86 14.26 -8.07
C GLY A 398 28.55 13.48 -9.34
N ASP A 399 27.57 13.98 -10.10
CA ASP A 399 27.12 13.35 -11.34
C ASP A 399 28.19 13.40 -12.44
N PHE A 400 28.32 12.30 -13.18
CA PHE A 400 29.06 12.21 -14.42
C PHE A 400 28.16 11.68 -15.55
N VAL A 401 28.48 12.09 -16.78
CA VAL A 401 27.64 11.83 -17.95
C VAL A 401 28.36 10.90 -18.91
N VAL A 402 27.63 9.92 -19.43
CA VAL A 402 28.14 8.87 -20.31
C VAL A 402 27.55 9.01 -21.71
N GLN A 403 28.37 8.79 -22.74
CA GLN A 403 28.05 9.05 -24.15
C GLN A 403 26.92 8.18 -24.73
N ASP A 404 26.38 8.69 -25.84
CA ASP A 404 25.23 8.20 -26.62
C ASP A 404 25.30 6.69 -26.95
N ILE A 405 24.43 5.89 -26.34
CA ILE A 405 24.22 4.46 -26.61
C ILE A 405 23.00 4.28 -27.50
N THR A 406 23.12 3.44 -28.53
CA THR A 406 22.02 3.20 -29.48
C THR A 406 21.15 2.04 -29.00
N VAL A 407 19.82 2.21 -29.05
CA VAL A 407 18.84 1.19 -28.67
C VAL A 407 17.81 0.96 -29.77
N THR A 408 17.20 -0.22 -29.78
CA THR A 408 16.06 -0.59 -30.62
C THR A 408 14.77 0.12 -30.18
N LEU A 409 13.72 0.05 -31.00
CA LEU A 409 12.42 0.64 -30.65
C LEU A 409 11.77 -0.07 -29.44
N ASP A 410 11.91 -1.39 -29.35
CA ASP A 410 11.30 -2.18 -28.28
C ASP A 410 12.04 -1.98 -26.94
N GLU A 411 13.37 -1.92 -26.96
CA GLU A 411 14.17 -1.54 -25.77
C GLU A 411 13.85 -0.11 -25.32
N LEU A 412 13.68 0.83 -26.25
CA LEU A 412 13.31 2.20 -25.92
C LEU A 412 11.92 2.28 -25.29
N MET A 413 10.96 1.55 -25.84
CA MET A 413 9.62 1.41 -25.27
C MET A 413 9.68 0.83 -23.86
N ALA A 414 10.42 -0.27 -23.66
CA ALA A 414 10.56 -0.90 -22.36
C ALA A 414 11.08 0.12 -21.33
N ILE A 415 12.18 0.82 -21.63
CA ILE A 415 12.77 1.84 -20.73
C ILE A 415 11.79 2.98 -20.44
N ASP A 416 11.11 3.50 -21.46
CA ASP A 416 10.18 4.62 -21.28
C ASP A 416 8.83 4.17 -20.68
N CYS A 417 8.51 2.88 -20.65
CA CYS A 417 7.33 2.32 -19.98
C CYS A 417 7.61 1.80 -18.57
N GLY A 418 8.80 2.07 -18.01
CA GLY A 418 9.12 1.72 -16.63
C GLY A 418 9.90 0.42 -16.44
N ALA A 419 10.46 -0.17 -17.50
CA ALA A 419 11.27 -1.37 -17.36
C ALA A 419 12.44 -1.14 -16.40
N THR A 420 12.62 -2.08 -15.49
CA THR A 420 13.71 -2.07 -14.52
C THR A 420 15.05 -2.25 -15.24
N LEU A 421 15.98 -1.33 -14.96
CA LEU A 421 17.36 -1.44 -15.41
C LEU A 421 18.25 -1.92 -14.27
N TYR A 422 19.18 -2.81 -14.59
CA TYR A 422 20.17 -3.34 -13.66
C TYR A 422 21.54 -2.74 -13.99
N ILE A 423 22.26 -2.31 -12.97
CA ILE A 423 23.57 -1.68 -13.14
C ILE A 423 24.63 -2.55 -12.47
N GLU A 424 25.32 -3.35 -13.26
CA GLU A 424 26.40 -4.22 -12.81
C GLU A 424 27.71 -3.42 -12.73
N THR A 425 28.35 -3.42 -11.57
CA THR A 425 29.66 -2.78 -11.41
C THR A 425 30.78 -3.82 -11.56
N SER A 426 31.19 -4.09 -12.80
CA SER A 426 32.12 -5.16 -13.16
C SER A 426 33.53 -5.02 -12.57
N GLN A 427 34.08 -3.80 -12.49
CA GLN A 427 35.36 -3.52 -11.83
C GLN A 427 35.35 -2.11 -11.26
N VAL A 428 35.83 -1.95 -10.02
CA VAL A 428 36.08 -0.63 -9.46
C VAL A 428 37.55 -0.52 -9.10
N ASN A 429 38.31 0.26 -9.86
CA ASN A 429 39.67 0.59 -9.45
C ASN A 429 39.60 1.73 -8.43
N ALA A 430 39.92 1.43 -7.18
CA ALA A 430 39.96 2.38 -6.08
C ALA A 430 41.24 2.22 -5.23
N LYS A 431 41.56 3.27 -4.47
CA LYS A 431 42.60 3.26 -3.44
C LYS A 431 42.00 3.45 -2.07
N VAL A 432 42.57 2.78 -1.09
CA VAL A 432 42.19 2.87 0.33
C VAL A 432 43.26 3.63 1.11
N THR A 433 42.84 4.32 2.16
CA THR A 433 43.74 5.03 3.07
C THR A 433 44.27 4.08 4.13
N LYS A 434 45.61 3.99 4.23
CA LYS A 434 46.33 3.22 5.25
C LYS A 434 47.24 4.16 6.02
N TRP A 435 47.35 3.94 7.33
CA TRP A 435 48.32 4.64 8.16
C TRP A 435 49.69 3.96 8.06
N ASP A 436 50.75 4.70 7.73
CA ASP A 436 52.12 4.13 7.61
C ASP A 436 52.97 4.27 8.88
N GLY A 437 52.37 4.73 9.99
CA GLY A 437 53.06 5.07 11.22
C GLY A 437 53.41 6.55 11.38
N ALA A 438 53.30 7.37 10.32
CA ALA A 438 53.59 8.80 10.36
C ALA A 438 52.59 9.67 9.59
N ASP A 439 52.07 9.18 8.46
CA ASP A 439 51.11 9.89 7.61
C ASP A 439 50.11 8.91 6.96
N TRP A 440 49.03 9.46 6.43
CA TRP A 440 48.04 8.70 5.66
C TRP A 440 48.51 8.51 4.22
N VAL A 441 48.58 7.26 3.77
CA VAL A 441 49.00 6.88 2.42
C VAL A 441 47.89 6.16 1.67
N LEU A 442 47.87 6.29 0.35
CA LEU A 442 46.92 5.60 -0.52
C LEU A 442 47.54 4.32 -1.08
N THR A 443 46.83 3.20 -0.95
CA THR A 443 47.23 1.89 -1.48
C THR A 443 46.11 1.32 -2.36
N ASP A 444 46.46 0.58 -3.41
CA ASP A 444 45.47 -0.04 -4.29
C ASP A 444 44.69 -1.11 -3.53
N HIS A 445 43.36 -1.00 -3.48
CA HIS A 445 42.49 -1.90 -2.73
C HIS A 445 42.56 -3.36 -3.22
N SER A 446 42.85 -3.55 -4.52
CA SER A 446 42.98 -4.88 -5.15
C SER A 446 44.13 -5.71 -4.58
N THR A 447 45.05 -5.09 -3.84
CA THR A 447 46.15 -5.78 -3.15
C THR A 447 45.64 -6.69 -2.04
N TYR A 448 44.55 -6.31 -1.36
CA TYR A 448 44.00 -6.98 -0.18
C TYR A 448 42.79 -7.86 -0.53
N MET A 449 42.07 -7.51 -1.60
CA MET A 449 40.82 -8.17 -2.00
C MET A 449 40.96 -9.67 -2.31
N SER A 450 42.12 -10.14 -2.75
CA SER A 450 42.33 -11.58 -2.99
C SER A 450 42.30 -12.38 -1.68
N GLU A 451 42.97 -11.87 -0.64
CA GLU A 451 43.10 -12.53 0.66
C GLU A 451 41.76 -12.50 1.40
N ILE A 452 41.12 -11.33 1.44
CA ILE A 452 39.76 -11.16 2.02
C ILE A 452 38.78 -12.17 1.39
N ASN A 453 38.79 -12.35 0.07
CA ASN A 453 37.87 -13.26 -0.61
C ASN A 453 38.19 -14.74 -0.37
N ASP A 454 39.47 -15.10 -0.25
CA ASP A 454 39.91 -16.49 -0.10
C ASP A 454 39.69 -17.00 1.34
N ASP A 455 39.84 -16.14 2.35
CA ASP A 455 39.85 -16.52 3.77
C ASP A 455 38.54 -16.16 4.53
N SER A 456 37.64 -15.40 3.90
CA SER A 456 36.34 -15.00 4.50
C SER A 456 35.15 -15.80 3.99
N ALA A 457 34.13 -15.91 4.83
CA ALA A 457 32.75 -16.15 4.41
C ALA A 457 32.07 -14.82 4.04
N THR A 458 31.16 -14.86 3.08
CA THR A 458 30.35 -13.71 2.68
C THR A 458 29.00 -13.81 3.36
N LEU A 459 28.68 -12.85 4.24
CA LEU A 459 27.36 -12.71 4.84
C LEU A 459 26.64 -11.54 4.19
N MET A 460 25.42 -11.79 3.75
CA MET A 460 24.61 -10.81 3.09
C MET A 460 23.25 -10.68 3.75
N LEU A 461 22.83 -9.44 3.93
CA LEU A 461 21.57 -9.10 4.55
C LEU A 461 20.68 -8.38 3.54
N VAL A 462 19.47 -8.90 3.32
CA VAL A 462 18.43 -8.29 2.50
C VAL A 462 17.28 -7.91 3.41
N LEU A 463 16.96 -6.61 3.48
CA LEU A 463 15.90 -6.07 4.33
C LEU A 463 14.54 -6.16 3.63
N SER A 464 13.47 -5.91 4.38
CA SER A 464 12.10 -6.03 3.92
C SER A 464 11.71 -5.00 2.84
N ASP A 465 12.50 -3.93 2.70
CA ASP A 465 12.36 -2.91 1.66
C ASP A 465 13.22 -3.21 0.41
N GLY A 466 13.81 -4.41 0.33
CA GLY A 466 14.66 -4.85 -0.78
C GLY A 466 16.09 -4.33 -0.74
N THR A 467 16.45 -3.46 0.21
CA THR A 467 17.84 -2.99 0.34
C THR A 467 18.75 -4.09 0.87
N SER A 468 19.98 -4.15 0.38
CA SER A 468 20.96 -5.15 0.82
C SER A 468 22.24 -4.55 1.42
N LYS A 469 22.92 -5.34 2.24
CA LYS A 469 24.28 -5.08 2.72
C LYS A 469 25.11 -6.36 2.71
N LYS A 470 26.35 -6.25 2.25
CA LYS A 470 27.32 -7.36 2.20
C LYS A 470 28.43 -7.13 3.23
N TYR A 471 28.80 -8.22 3.90
CA TYR A 471 29.91 -8.29 4.84
C TYR A 471 30.82 -9.47 4.51
N LYS A 472 32.13 -9.28 4.70
CA LYS A 472 33.13 -10.35 4.64
C LYS A 472 33.57 -10.65 6.06
N VAL A 473 33.32 -11.86 6.53
CA VAL A 473 33.65 -12.30 7.89
C VAL A 473 34.70 -13.38 7.82
N PHE A 474 35.82 -13.20 8.51
CA PHE A 474 36.91 -14.15 8.49
C PHE A 474 36.44 -15.53 8.97
N ALA A 475 36.72 -16.57 8.19
CA ALA A 475 36.27 -17.94 8.46
C ALA A 475 37.41 -18.96 8.52
N GLY A 476 38.65 -18.49 8.39
CA GLY A 476 39.88 -19.26 8.51
C GLY A 476 40.81 -19.06 7.33
N SER A 477 42.11 -19.30 7.53
CA SER A 477 43.13 -19.06 6.52
C SER A 477 43.72 -20.33 5.95
N SER A 478 44.33 -20.19 4.77
CA SER A 478 45.10 -21.26 4.11
C SER A 478 46.29 -21.79 4.94
N ASP A 479 46.75 -21.03 5.94
CA ASP A 479 47.82 -21.42 6.87
C ASP A 479 47.31 -22.21 8.10
N ASN A 480 46.03 -22.62 8.09
CA ASN A 480 45.30 -23.41 9.11
C ASN A 480 44.97 -22.64 10.41
N TYR A 481 45.00 -21.31 10.39
CA TYR A 481 44.37 -20.55 11.48
C TYR A 481 42.86 -20.56 11.28
N ASN A 482 42.10 -20.95 12.31
CA ASN A 482 40.64 -20.91 12.29
C ASN A 482 40.16 -20.67 13.72
N PRO A 483 39.59 -19.49 14.03
CA PRO A 483 39.09 -19.16 15.36
C PRO A 483 37.72 -19.80 15.66
N GLY A 484 37.11 -20.48 14.68
CA GLY A 484 35.84 -21.17 14.84
C GLY A 484 34.63 -20.24 14.82
N VAL A 485 34.70 -19.14 14.06
CA VAL A 485 33.60 -18.16 13.92
C VAL A 485 32.31 -18.87 13.57
N THR A 486 31.28 -18.65 14.37
CA THR A 486 29.94 -19.19 14.12
C THR A 486 29.07 -18.21 13.36
N LEU A 487 28.00 -18.71 12.73
CA LEU A 487 26.98 -17.86 12.11
C LEU A 487 26.37 -16.89 13.12
N GLY A 488 26.19 -17.31 14.38
CA GLY A 488 25.73 -16.45 15.47
C GLY A 488 26.71 -15.31 15.75
N ASP A 489 28.02 -15.58 15.78
CA ASP A 489 29.06 -14.56 15.97
C ASP A 489 29.05 -13.55 14.82
N ALA A 490 29.04 -14.04 13.57
CA ALA A 490 29.00 -13.22 12.37
C ALA A 490 27.77 -12.29 12.35
N ILE A 491 26.59 -12.82 12.69
CA ILE A 491 25.35 -12.03 12.81
C ILE A 491 25.47 -10.97 13.90
N ASN A 492 26.01 -11.34 15.07
CA ASN A 492 26.13 -10.41 16.20
C ASN A 492 27.09 -9.25 15.92
N TRP A 493 28.15 -9.48 15.13
CA TRP A 493 29.08 -8.42 14.75
C TRP A 493 28.48 -7.49 13.67
N THR A 494 27.71 -8.05 12.73
CA THR A 494 27.27 -7.33 11.52
C THR A 494 25.87 -6.71 11.62
N ILE A 495 24.97 -7.27 12.44
CA ILE A 495 23.56 -6.85 12.56
C ILE A 495 23.27 -6.33 13.97
N GLY A 496 22.64 -5.15 14.07
CA GLY A 496 22.24 -4.57 15.36
C GLY A 496 23.39 -4.09 16.25
N SER A 497 24.64 -4.07 15.76
CA SER A 497 25.83 -3.66 16.50
C SER A 497 25.91 -2.14 16.78
N ASP A 498 25.24 -1.31 15.98
CA ASP A 498 25.10 0.15 16.18
C ASP A 498 23.92 0.72 15.33
N ASP A 499 23.54 1.98 15.56
CA ASP A 499 22.53 2.76 14.82
C ASP A 499 22.81 2.86 13.31
N ARG A 500 24.01 2.49 12.86
CA ARG A 500 24.47 2.52 11.46
C ARG A 500 24.22 1.21 10.70
N VAL A 501 23.91 0.12 11.42
CA VAL A 501 23.58 -1.19 10.83
C VAL A 501 22.10 -1.52 11.00
N PRO A 502 21.52 -2.36 10.13
CA PRO A 502 20.12 -2.75 10.23
C PRO A 502 19.80 -3.40 11.59
N GLN A 503 18.63 -3.06 12.14
CA GLN A 503 18.16 -3.55 13.43
C GLN A 503 17.21 -4.73 13.22
N LEU A 504 17.26 -5.73 14.11
CA LEU A 504 16.33 -6.86 14.07
C LEU A 504 14.99 -6.46 14.72
N GLU A 505 13.88 -6.53 13.97
CA GLU A 505 12.54 -6.27 14.52
C GLU A 505 11.94 -7.50 15.21
N GLU A 506 11.24 -7.29 16.33
CA GLU A 506 10.64 -8.37 17.13
C GLU A 506 9.53 -9.10 16.33
N ASN A 507 9.66 -10.42 16.16
CA ASN A 507 8.82 -11.31 15.36
C ASN A 507 8.99 -11.19 13.83
N GLN A 508 10.03 -10.53 13.33
CA GLN A 508 10.36 -10.54 11.91
C GLN A 508 10.80 -11.94 11.47
N MET A 509 10.29 -12.40 10.33
CA MET A 509 10.65 -13.67 9.71
C MET A 509 11.86 -13.47 8.79
N TRP A 510 12.80 -14.41 8.85
CA TRP A 510 14.00 -14.41 8.02
C TRP A 510 14.19 -15.75 7.29
N TYR A 511 14.68 -15.65 6.07
CA TYR A 511 15.03 -16.74 5.18
C TYR A 511 16.55 -16.83 5.02
N PHE A 512 17.09 -18.04 5.06
CA PHE A 512 18.52 -18.31 4.89
C PHE A 512 18.79 -19.02 3.56
N GLY A 513 19.66 -18.44 2.74
CA GLY A 513 20.23 -19.04 1.53
C GLY A 513 21.70 -19.40 1.74
N PHE A 514 22.13 -20.52 1.16
CA PHE A 514 23.52 -20.97 1.20
C PHE A 514 24.01 -21.31 -0.21
N SER A 515 25.23 -20.88 -0.51
CA SER A 515 26.00 -21.28 -1.69
C SER A 515 26.13 -22.81 -1.81
N ALA A 516 26.28 -23.29 -3.05
CA ALA A 516 26.28 -24.74 -3.35
C ALA A 516 27.41 -25.51 -2.63
N ASN A 517 28.57 -24.89 -2.42
CA ASN A 517 29.70 -25.46 -1.68
C ASN A 517 29.45 -25.54 -0.15
N ALA A 518 28.59 -24.69 0.40
CA ALA A 518 28.18 -24.72 1.80
C ALA A 518 26.98 -25.66 2.04
N PHE A 519 26.04 -25.69 1.09
CA PHE A 519 24.72 -26.29 1.24
C PHE A 519 24.71 -27.74 1.72
N ASP A 520 25.48 -28.63 1.07
CA ASP A 520 25.48 -30.06 1.42
C ASP A 520 25.94 -30.29 2.85
N GLU A 521 26.95 -29.54 3.30
CA GLU A 521 27.49 -29.63 4.67
C GLU A 521 26.51 -29.04 5.70
N VAL A 522 25.92 -27.89 5.40
CA VAL A 522 24.93 -27.23 6.27
C VAL A 522 23.70 -28.11 6.45
N ARG A 523 23.20 -28.74 5.37
CA ARG A 523 22.07 -29.67 5.43
C ARG A 523 22.35 -30.87 6.32
N GLU A 524 23.54 -31.48 6.20
CA GLU A 524 23.93 -32.60 7.08
C GLU A 524 24.09 -32.14 8.54
N TRP A 525 24.65 -30.96 8.77
CA TRP A 525 24.84 -30.40 10.10
C TRP A 525 23.51 -30.12 10.81
N ILE A 526 22.56 -29.50 10.10
CA ILE A 526 21.21 -29.18 10.61
C ILE A 526 20.41 -30.45 10.92
N ALA A 527 20.57 -31.54 10.14
CA ALA A 527 19.93 -32.81 10.45
C ALA A 527 20.41 -33.41 11.80
N ALA A 528 21.56 -32.97 12.31
CA ALA A 528 22.15 -33.41 13.58
C ALA A 528 22.02 -32.37 14.72
N ASN A 529 21.69 -31.11 14.43
CA ASN A 529 21.73 -29.99 15.38
C ASN A 529 20.49 -29.10 15.28
N ASN A 530 20.02 -28.58 16.42
CA ASN A 530 18.75 -27.85 16.49
C ASN A 530 18.87 -26.32 16.47
N ASN A 531 20.09 -25.75 16.42
CA ASN A 531 20.29 -24.30 16.45
C ASN A 531 21.35 -23.86 15.44
N ILE A 532 20.91 -23.23 14.35
CA ILE A 532 21.77 -22.81 13.24
C ILE A 532 22.82 -21.75 13.64
N GLN A 533 22.62 -21.03 14.75
CA GLN A 533 23.59 -20.03 15.22
C GLN A 533 24.95 -20.65 15.56
N ASN A 534 24.99 -21.92 15.96
CA ASN A 534 26.23 -22.62 16.31
C ASN A 534 26.96 -23.21 15.09
N LEU A 535 26.48 -22.93 13.87
CA LEU A 535 27.12 -23.37 12.65
C LEU A 535 28.45 -22.63 12.47
N THR A 536 29.57 -23.35 12.55
CA THR A 536 30.89 -22.79 12.25
C THR A 536 31.03 -22.51 10.76
N LEU A 537 31.43 -21.29 10.42
CA LEU A 537 31.61 -20.83 9.05
C LEU A 537 32.90 -21.40 8.45
N LYS A 538 32.96 -21.45 7.11
CA LYS A 538 34.18 -21.80 6.37
C LYS A 538 34.48 -20.78 5.27
N PRO A 539 35.74 -20.66 4.85
CA PRO A 539 36.11 -19.73 3.79
C PRO A 539 35.36 -20.04 2.48
N SER A 540 35.09 -18.98 1.72
CA SER A 540 34.31 -19.02 0.47
C SER A 540 32.85 -19.50 0.61
N TRP A 541 32.32 -19.65 1.83
CA TRP A 541 30.88 -19.82 2.02
C TRP A 541 30.18 -18.49 1.79
N GLU A 542 29.13 -18.50 0.99
CA GLU A 542 28.23 -17.37 0.79
C GLU A 542 26.89 -17.69 1.44
N ILE A 543 26.41 -16.75 2.25
CA ILE A 543 25.22 -16.88 3.10
C ILE A 543 24.37 -15.63 2.90
N VAL A 544 23.12 -15.84 2.53
CA VAL A 544 22.13 -14.76 2.35
C VAL A 544 21.09 -14.88 3.45
N MET A 545 20.83 -13.78 4.14
CA MET A 545 19.77 -13.60 5.12
C MET A 545 18.78 -12.59 4.60
N ARG A 546 17.53 -12.99 4.40
CA ARG A 546 16.51 -12.13 3.83
C ARG A 546 15.31 -11.98 4.75
N ALA A 547 14.87 -10.76 4.99
CA ALA A 547 13.61 -10.48 5.67
C ALA A 547 12.42 -10.69 4.72
N GLU A 548 11.27 -11.04 5.27
CA GLU A 548 9.99 -11.10 4.53
C GLU A 548 9.69 -9.76 3.82
N SER A 549 9.27 -9.82 2.55
CA SER A 549 9.01 -8.64 1.71
C SER A 549 7.79 -7.85 2.21
N THR A 550 7.83 -6.52 2.05
CA THR A 550 6.65 -5.67 2.26
C THR A 550 5.68 -5.63 1.06
N GLU A 551 6.11 -6.09 -0.12
CA GLU A 551 5.30 -6.17 -1.34
C GLU A 551 5.26 -7.63 -1.84
N PRO A 552 4.34 -8.46 -1.34
CA PRO A 552 4.43 -9.91 -1.49
C PRO A 552 3.87 -10.44 -2.82
N GLU A 553 3.58 -9.62 -3.85
CA GLU A 553 3.05 -10.14 -5.12
C GLU A 553 3.88 -9.61 -6.31
N PRO A 554 4.19 -10.46 -7.32
CA PRO A 554 4.93 -10.02 -8.50
C PRO A 554 4.12 -8.97 -9.29
N GLN A 555 4.79 -8.02 -9.92
CA GLN A 555 4.15 -6.98 -10.72
C GLN A 555 4.11 -7.37 -12.20
N ILE A 556 2.91 -7.38 -12.79
CA ILE A 556 2.74 -7.55 -14.23
C ILE A 556 2.41 -6.19 -14.83
N GLU A 557 3.43 -5.51 -15.36
CA GLU A 557 3.31 -4.15 -15.89
C GLU A 557 2.51 -4.12 -17.20
N TRP A 558 2.62 -5.18 -18.01
CA TRP A 558 1.78 -5.37 -19.20
C TRP A 558 1.84 -6.78 -19.78
N ALA A 559 0.83 -7.12 -20.59
CA ALA A 559 0.82 -8.31 -21.43
C ALA A 559 0.09 -8.06 -22.76
N TYR A 560 0.67 -8.47 -23.90
CA TYR A 560 0.09 -8.26 -25.24
C TYR A 560 0.24 -9.45 -26.20
N TYR A 561 -0.70 -9.61 -27.14
CA TYR A 561 -0.48 -10.43 -28.34
C TYR A 561 0.39 -9.72 -29.39
N SER A 562 1.21 -10.48 -30.10
CA SER A 562 1.81 -10.12 -31.40
C SER A 562 0.77 -9.76 -32.46
N VAL A 563 1.17 -8.95 -33.44
CA VAL A 563 0.31 -8.54 -34.56
C VAL A 563 -0.19 -9.74 -35.38
N ASP A 564 0.61 -10.80 -35.48
CA ASP A 564 0.24 -12.00 -36.25
C ASP A 564 -0.43 -13.09 -35.39
N MET A 565 -0.75 -12.78 -34.14
CA MET A 565 -1.42 -13.66 -33.17
C MET A 565 -0.71 -15.01 -32.96
N LYS A 566 0.62 -15.04 -33.13
CA LYS A 566 1.44 -16.24 -32.89
C LYS A 566 2.26 -16.18 -31.62
N GLU A 567 2.43 -14.99 -31.06
CA GLU A 567 3.22 -14.74 -29.85
C GLU A 567 2.42 -13.92 -28.84
N VAL A 568 2.69 -14.16 -27.55
CA VAL A 568 2.27 -13.32 -26.42
C VAL A 568 3.52 -12.81 -25.72
N PHE A 569 3.54 -11.53 -25.37
CA PHE A 569 4.60 -10.86 -24.63
C PHE A 569 4.07 -10.38 -23.28
N ALA A 570 4.90 -10.38 -22.24
CA ALA A 570 4.55 -9.76 -20.96
C ALA A 570 5.79 -9.25 -20.23
N LEU A 571 5.73 -8.02 -19.69
CA LEU A 571 6.73 -7.50 -18.76
C LEU A 571 6.30 -7.87 -17.34
N VAL A 572 7.13 -8.67 -16.69
CA VAL A 572 6.90 -9.15 -15.33
C VAL A 572 8.12 -8.83 -14.48
N THR A 573 7.90 -8.13 -13.38
CA THR A 573 8.95 -7.73 -12.43
C THR A 573 8.57 -8.20 -11.03
N ASP A 574 9.57 -8.45 -10.19
CA ASP A 574 9.37 -8.85 -8.80
C ASP A 574 10.67 -8.61 -8.02
N ASP A 575 10.56 -8.32 -6.72
CA ASP A 575 11.72 -8.10 -5.85
C ASP A 575 12.38 -9.41 -5.38
N MET A 576 11.75 -10.56 -5.60
CA MET A 576 12.17 -11.89 -5.14
C MET A 576 12.56 -12.83 -6.27
N GLY A 577 12.14 -12.52 -7.49
CA GLY A 577 12.35 -13.34 -8.68
C GLY A 577 11.11 -14.15 -9.05
N ILE A 578 10.98 -14.45 -10.34
CA ILE A 578 9.80 -15.09 -10.91
C ILE A 578 10.03 -16.60 -11.03
N GLU A 579 9.20 -17.41 -10.38
CA GLU A 579 9.20 -18.88 -10.53
C GLU A 579 8.63 -19.28 -11.89
N SER A 580 7.50 -18.68 -12.28
CA SER A 580 6.85 -19.01 -13.55
C SER A 580 5.97 -17.89 -14.08
N VAL A 581 5.92 -17.79 -15.40
CA VAL A 581 4.97 -16.95 -16.13
C VAL A 581 4.18 -17.82 -17.09
N ILE A 582 2.85 -17.78 -16.97
CA ILE A 582 1.94 -18.62 -17.74
C ILE A 582 0.91 -17.73 -18.43
N ALA A 583 0.87 -17.78 -19.76
CA ALA A 583 -0.18 -17.19 -20.57
C ALA A 583 -1.31 -18.20 -20.77
N HIS A 584 -2.49 -17.90 -20.24
CA HIS A 584 -3.71 -18.64 -20.51
C HIS A 584 -4.41 -18.02 -21.72
N VAL A 585 -4.38 -18.67 -22.88
CA VAL A 585 -4.87 -18.13 -24.16
C VAL A 585 -5.82 -19.09 -24.87
N ASN A 586 -6.73 -18.56 -25.69
CA ASN A 586 -7.61 -19.39 -26.50
C ASN A 586 -6.93 -19.81 -27.82
N ILE A 587 -6.89 -21.11 -28.09
CA ILE A 587 -6.39 -21.67 -29.35
C ILE A 587 -7.46 -22.62 -29.89
N SER A 588 -8.10 -22.26 -31.02
CA SER A 588 -9.15 -23.07 -31.66
C SER A 588 -10.31 -23.44 -30.72
N ASP A 589 -10.95 -22.45 -30.09
CA ASP A 589 -12.03 -22.62 -29.10
C ASP A 589 -11.64 -23.43 -27.82
N VAL A 590 -10.35 -23.52 -27.50
CA VAL A 590 -9.84 -24.22 -26.30
C VAL A 590 -8.81 -23.37 -25.57
N TYR A 591 -9.07 -23.03 -24.31
CA TYR A 591 -8.07 -22.39 -23.46
C TYR A 591 -6.90 -23.32 -23.16
N THR A 592 -5.71 -22.81 -23.44
CA THR A 592 -4.45 -23.51 -23.31
C THR A 592 -3.50 -22.65 -22.49
N ASP A 593 -2.86 -23.26 -21.49
CA ASP A 593 -1.78 -22.65 -20.73
C ASP A 593 -0.47 -22.80 -21.51
N LEU A 594 0.12 -21.67 -21.87
CA LEU A 594 1.44 -21.59 -22.50
C LEU A 594 2.43 -21.08 -21.46
N THR A 595 3.48 -21.85 -21.22
CA THR A 595 4.63 -21.37 -20.47
C THR A 595 5.32 -20.29 -21.30
N MET A 596 5.52 -19.13 -20.70
CA MET A 596 6.26 -18.04 -21.30
C MET A 596 7.72 -18.13 -20.86
N THR A 597 8.65 -17.78 -21.75
CA THR A 597 10.09 -17.82 -21.50
C THR A 597 10.68 -16.45 -21.79
N ASP A 598 11.56 -16.01 -20.92
CA ASP A 598 12.44 -14.87 -21.13
C ASP A 598 13.81 -15.40 -21.57
N ASP A 599 13.98 -15.60 -22.88
CA ASP A 599 15.16 -16.27 -23.45
C ASP A 599 16.38 -15.32 -23.57
N ASP A 600 16.14 -14.01 -23.61
CA ASP A 600 17.17 -12.96 -23.66
C ASP A 600 17.30 -12.18 -22.34
N GLY A 601 16.49 -12.55 -21.36
CA GLY A 601 16.57 -12.10 -19.99
C GLY A 601 16.09 -10.66 -19.80
N ASP A 602 15.38 -10.03 -20.73
CA ASP A 602 15.04 -8.60 -20.62
C ASP A 602 13.80 -8.31 -19.75
N SER A 603 13.35 -9.32 -18.98
CA SER A 603 12.10 -9.35 -18.20
C SER A 603 10.84 -9.36 -19.08
N ILE A 604 10.97 -9.48 -20.40
CA ILE A 604 9.87 -9.67 -21.34
C ILE A 604 9.72 -11.15 -21.65
N TYR A 605 8.75 -11.76 -20.99
CA TYR A 605 8.41 -13.14 -21.22
C TYR A 605 7.66 -13.29 -22.54
N VAL A 606 8.03 -14.30 -23.33
CA VAL A 606 7.42 -14.59 -24.63
C VAL A 606 6.89 -16.02 -24.69
N ALA A 607 5.71 -16.21 -25.26
CA ALA A 607 5.20 -17.54 -25.63
C ALA A 607 4.82 -17.58 -27.11
N THR A 608 5.33 -18.56 -27.86
CA THR A 608 5.09 -18.72 -29.31
C THR A 608 4.28 -19.98 -29.64
N THR A 609 3.30 -19.87 -30.54
CA THR A 609 2.58 -21.00 -31.15
C THR A 609 3.08 -21.26 -32.58
N TRP A 610 3.55 -22.47 -32.83
CA TRP A 610 4.23 -22.83 -34.09
C TRP A 610 3.30 -23.36 -35.21
N THR A 611 2.04 -23.67 -34.89
CA THR A 611 1.15 -24.40 -35.81
C THR A 611 -0.30 -23.93 -35.86
N GLU A 612 -0.75 -23.11 -34.91
CA GLU A 612 -2.15 -22.68 -34.76
C GLU A 612 -2.17 -21.19 -34.34
N GLU A 613 -3.09 -20.42 -34.92
CA GLU A 613 -3.27 -19.00 -34.58
C GLU A 613 -4.06 -18.89 -33.27
N MET A 614 -3.61 -18.01 -32.37
CA MET A 614 -4.35 -17.70 -31.14
C MET A 614 -5.61 -16.91 -31.50
N GLU A 615 -6.71 -17.20 -30.81
CA GLU A 615 -7.94 -16.44 -30.95
C GLU A 615 -7.94 -15.28 -29.95
N LYS A 616 -8.28 -14.08 -30.46
CA LYS A 616 -8.31 -12.85 -29.67
C LYS A 616 -9.34 -12.97 -28.55
N ASP A 617 -8.87 -12.93 -27.31
CA ASP A 617 -9.73 -12.91 -26.13
C ASP A 617 -9.13 -11.97 -25.09
N ILE A 618 -9.79 -10.83 -24.88
CA ILE A 618 -9.35 -9.77 -23.96
C ILE A 618 -10.06 -9.85 -22.61
N ILE A 619 -10.93 -10.86 -22.41
CA ILE A 619 -11.77 -11.02 -21.22
C ILE A 619 -11.24 -12.17 -20.36
N ASN A 620 -10.91 -13.31 -20.97
CA ASN A 620 -10.47 -14.50 -20.24
C ASN A 620 -9.00 -14.83 -20.42
N ALA A 621 -8.35 -14.28 -21.46
CA ALA A 621 -6.93 -14.50 -21.64
C ALA A 621 -6.12 -13.62 -20.68
N ARG A 622 -5.19 -14.26 -19.98
CA ARG A 622 -4.47 -13.64 -18.87
C ARG A 622 -3.07 -14.20 -18.76
N VAL A 623 -2.16 -13.38 -18.26
CA VAL A 623 -0.85 -13.81 -17.80
C VAL A 623 -0.91 -13.94 -16.30
N ASN A 624 -0.45 -15.07 -15.79
CA ASN A 624 -0.21 -15.31 -14.38
C ASN A 624 1.30 -15.34 -14.15
N ALA A 625 1.76 -14.52 -13.22
CA ALA A 625 3.12 -14.56 -12.70
C ALA A 625 3.07 -15.14 -11.29
N THR A 626 3.98 -16.07 -11.00
CA THR A 626 4.18 -16.63 -9.66
C THR A 626 5.60 -16.34 -9.24
N ASP A 627 5.79 -15.72 -8.08
CA ASP A 627 7.11 -15.49 -7.49
C ASP A 627 7.65 -16.78 -6.85
N ILE A 628 8.89 -16.74 -6.39
CA ILE A 628 9.53 -17.86 -5.69
C ILE A 628 8.96 -18.18 -4.31
N GLU A 629 8.17 -17.28 -3.71
CA GLU A 629 7.48 -17.49 -2.44
C GLU A 629 6.09 -18.15 -2.62
N GLY A 630 5.64 -18.28 -3.87
CA GLY A 630 4.36 -18.86 -4.27
C GLY A 630 3.22 -17.85 -4.29
N ASN A 631 3.50 -16.56 -4.21
CA ASN A 631 2.51 -15.51 -4.40
C ASN A 631 2.28 -15.28 -5.89
N THR A 632 1.05 -14.92 -6.25
CA THR A 632 0.62 -14.90 -7.64
C THR A 632 -0.03 -13.58 -8.01
N ALA A 633 0.38 -13.00 -9.12
CA ALA A 633 -0.30 -11.88 -9.75
C ALA A 633 -0.88 -12.27 -11.11
N GLN A 634 -1.87 -11.51 -11.55
CA GLN A 634 -2.59 -11.78 -12.79
C GLN A 634 -2.92 -10.48 -13.54
N ALA A 635 -2.68 -10.47 -14.85
CA ALA A 635 -3.07 -9.39 -15.73
C ALA A 635 -3.75 -9.92 -17.00
N LEU A 636 -4.64 -9.13 -17.59
CA LEU A 636 -5.31 -9.48 -18.85
C LEU A 636 -4.33 -9.30 -20.03
N ILE A 637 -4.40 -10.21 -21.00
CA ILE A 637 -3.62 -10.09 -22.24
C ILE A 637 -4.35 -9.14 -23.17
N SER A 638 -3.76 -7.97 -23.37
CA SER A 638 -4.24 -6.95 -24.31
C SER A 638 -3.77 -7.30 -25.73
N VAL A 639 -4.28 -6.63 -26.76
CA VAL A 639 -4.03 -7.02 -28.16
C VAL A 639 -3.33 -5.89 -28.89
N ARG A 640 -2.24 -6.16 -29.62
CA ARG A 640 -1.84 -5.27 -30.73
C ARG A 640 -2.89 -5.41 -31.82
N ILE A 641 -3.85 -4.48 -31.87
CA ILE A 641 -4.96 -4.55 -32.83
C ILE A 641 -4.41 -4.19 -34.22
N SER A 642 -4.55 -5.12 -35.18
CA SER A 642 -4.14 -4.95 -36.58
C SER A 642 -5.23 -4.41 -37.50
N ALA A 643 -6.43 -4.14 -36.98
CA ALA A 643 -7.38 -3.20 -37.56
C ALA A 643 -7.22 -1.90 -36.78
N ASP A 644 -7.07 -0.78 -37.50
CA ASP A 644 -6.79 0.51 -36.88
C ASP A 644 -7.98 0.86 -35.96
N PRO A 645 -7.84 0.87 -34.63
CA PRO A 645 -8.96 1.05 -33.69
C PRO A 645 -9.57 2.45 -33.72
N ILE A 646 -9.05 3.35 -34.58
CA ILE A 646 -9.59 4.69 -34.86
C ILE A 646 -10.15 4.74 -36.30
N ASN A 647 -9.88 3.72 -37.11
CA ASN A 647 -10.51 3.57 -38.40
C ASN A 647 -11.96 3.15 -38.18
N ASP A 648 -12.82 3.80 -38.93
CA ASP A 648 -14.24 3.52 -39.06
C ASP A 648 -14.34 2.76 -40.39
N THR A 649 -14.30 1.43 -40.30
CA THR A 649 -14.06 0.56 -41.46
C THR A 649 -15.23 0.53 -42.43
N ASP A 650 -16.45 0.73 -41.96
CA ASP A 650 -17.66 0.81 -42.78
C ASP A 650 -18.21 2.23 -42.98
N GLU A 651 -17.56 3.24 -42.42
CA GLU A 651 -17.81 4.68 -42.56
C GLU A 651 -19.17 5.12 -41.96
N ASP A 652 -19.61 4.48 -40.88
CA ASP A 652 -20.90 4.69 -40.22
C ASP A 652 -20.84 5.73 -39.08
N GLY A 653 -19.62 6.08 -38.66
CA GLY A 653 -19.31 7.06 -37.63
C GLY A 653 -18.76 6.48 -36.32
N LEU A 654 -18.85 5.17 -36.09
CA LEU A 654 -18.13 4.48 -35.01
C LEU A 654 -16.82 3.94 -35.54
N ASN A 655 -15.75 4.05 -34.75
CA ASN A 655 -14.53 3.33 -35.08
C ASN A 655 -14.66 1.85 -34.68
N ASP A 656 -13.81 0.99 -35.27
CA ASP A 656 -13.80 -0.44 -35.04
C ASP A 656 -13.72 -0.86 -33.55
N LEU A 657 -13.19 0.01 -32.67
CA LEU A 657 -13.15 -0.21 -31.21
C LEU A 657 -14.47 0.17 -30.53
N GLU A 658 -15.10 1.26 -30.95
CA GLU A 658 -16.44 1.66 -30.48
C GLU A 658 -17.47 0.61 -30.91
N GLU A 659 -17.42 0.14 -32.15
CA GLU A 659 -18.29 -0.94 -32.65
C GLU A 659 -18.16 -2.21 -31.81
N TYR A 660 -16.94 -2.54 -31.39
CA TYR A 660 -16.71 -3.66 -30.48
C TYR A 660 -17.35 -3.45 -29.09
N TRP A 661 -17.25 -2.25 -28.50
CA TRP A 661 -17.92 -1.95 -27.23
C TRP A 661 -19.44 -1.99 -27.34
N TRP A 662 -19.97 -1.63 -28.51
CA TRP A 662 -21.39 -1.63 -28.82
C TRP A 662 -21.92 -2.97 -29.36
N LEU A 663 -21.09 -4.02 -29.49
CA LEU A 663 -21.47 -5.33 -30.07
C LEU A 663 -21.93 -5.26 -31.54
N CYS A 664 -21.41 -4.30 -32.29
CA CYS A 664 -21.60 -4.12 -33.73
C CYS A 664 -20.54 -4.89 -34.53
N ASP A 665 -20.80 -5.17 -35.81
CA ASP A 665 -19.84 -5.75 -36.75
C ASP A 665 -19.09 -4.60 -37.46
N PRO A 666 -17.76 -4.47 -37.29
CA PRO A 666 -16.95 -3.39 -37.90
C PRO A 666 -16.88 -3.33 -39.42
N ASN A 667 -17.71 -4.10 -40.12
CA ASN A 667 -17.74 -4.16 -41.57
C ASN A 667 -19.18 -4.04 -42.10
N ASP A 668 -20.15 -3.81 -41.23
CA ASP A 668 -21.57 -3.74 -41.55
C ASP A 668 -22.20 -2.52 -40.86
N PRO A 669 -22.44 -1.43 -41.60
CA PRO A 669 -22.84 -0.16 -41.00
C PRO A 669 -24.25 -0.19 -40.39
N ASP A 670 -24.99 -1.30 -40.50
CA ASP A 670 -26.32 -1.56 -39.93
C ASP A 670 -26.37 -3.02 -39.45
N THR A 671 -25.63 -3.31 -38.36
CA THR A 671 -25.42 -4.68 -37.83
C THR A 671 -26.74 -5.40 -37.52
N ASN A 672 -27.76 -4.66 -37.08
CA ASN A 672 -29.05 -5.24 -36.69
C ASN A 672 -30.05 -5.32 -37.87
N GLY A 673 -29.76 -4.67 -39.00
CA GLY A 673 -30.56 -4.64 -40.22
C GLY A 673 -31.90 -3.91 -40.09
N ASP A 674 -32.03 -2.96 -39.18
CA ASP A 674 -33.26 -2.19 -38.94
C ASP A 674 -33.39 -0.94 -39.83
N GLY A 675 -32.30 -0.59 -40.55
CA GLY A 675 -32.22 0.50 -41.50
C GLY A 675 -31.78 1.83 -40.92
N ILE A 676 -31.16 1.83 -39.73
CA ILE A 676 -30.44 2.96 -39.12
C ILE A 676 -28.99 2.51 -38.93
N ASP A 677 -28.03 3.35 -39.30
CA ASP A 677 -26.62 2.98 -39.18
C ASP A 677 -26.23 2.86 -37.68
N ASP A 678 -25.26 2.01 -37.33
CA ASP A 678 -24.92 1.70 -35.92
C ASP A 678 -24.40 2.94 -35.18
N GLY A 679 -23.56 3.75 -35.83
CA GLY A 679 -23.14 5.05 -35.32
C GLY A 679 -24.27 6.06 -35.18
N GLU A 680 -25.20 6.13 -36.14
CA GLU A 680 -26.40 6.99 -36.00
C GLU A 680 -27.26 6.52 -34.81
N SER A 681 -27.36 5.21 -34.60
CA SER A 681 -28.08 4.62 -33.47
C SER A 681 -27.48 5.02 -32.12
N VAL A 682 -26.15 5.00 -32.00
CA VAL A 682 -25.41 5.36 -30.78
C VAL A 682 -25.42 6.88 -30.54
N PHE A 683 -24.98 7.70 -31.50
CA PHE A 683 -24.80 9.14 -31.29
C PHE A 683 -26.13 9.89 -31.15
N ASP A 684 -27.13 9.54 -31.97
CA ASP A 684 -28.45 10.19 -31.94
C ASP A 684 -29.45 9.47 -31.02
N ARG A 685 -29.05 8.36 -30.38
CA ARG A 685 -29.82 7.61 -29.38
C ARG A 685 -31.18 7.14 -29.93
N LEU A 686 -31.17 6.52 -31.12
CA LEU A 686 -32.39 6.25 -31.90
C LEU A 686 -32.87 4.78 -31.82
N ALA A 687 -31.93 3.83 -31.75
CA ALA A 687 -32.17 2.40 -31.81
C ALA A 687 -31.02 1.63 -31.14
N TYR A 688 -31.21 0.35 -30.85
CA TYR A 688 -30.11 -0.52 -30.41
C TYR A 688 -29.25 -0.87 -31.63
N PRO A 689 -27.94 -0.60 -31.65
CA PRO A 689 -27.12 -0.82 -32.86
C PRO A 689 -26.83 -2.32 -33.11
N TYR A 690 -26.98 -3.17 -32.10
CA TYR A 690 -26.64 -4.59 -32.17
C TYR A 690 -27.86 -5.50 -32.36
N SER A 691 -27.60 -6.70 -32.86
CA SER A 691 -28.62 -7.75 -33.01
C SER A 691 -29.17 -8.22 -31.65
N SER A 692 -30.49 -8.44 -31.54
CA SER A 692 -31.17 -8.91 -30.30
C SER A 692 -30.64 -10.23 -29.70
N GLY A 693 -29.82 -11.00 -30.42
CA GLY A 693 -29.15 -12.21 -29.93
C GLY A 693 -27.70 -12.00 -29.46
N SER A 694 -27.18 -10.78 -29.57
CA SER A 694 -25.81 -10.42 -29.19
C SER A 694 -25.66 -10.23 -27.67
N LEU A 695 -26.75 -9.89 -26.97
CA LEU A 695 -26.75 -9.76 -25.51
C LEU A 695 -26.81 -11.13 -24.83
N THR A 696 -25.88 -11.35 -23.92
CA THR A 696 -25.70 -12.56 -23.09
C THR A 696 -25.41 -12.13 -21.65
N GLU A 697 -25.57 -13.04 -20.69
CA GLU A 697 -25.23 -12.79 -19.27
C GLU A 697 -23.75 -12.39 -19.03
N LEU A 698 -22.89 -12.40 -20.06
CA LEU A 698 -21.47 -12.05 -19.99
C LEU A 698 -21.12 -10.66 -20.54
N ASN A 699 -21.93 -10.10 -21.43
CA ASN A 699 -21.69 -8.80 -22.08
C ASN A 699 -22.82 -7.78 -21.85
N ASP A 700 -23.81 -8.16 -21.05
CA ASP A 700 -24.89 -7.35 -20.47
C ASP A 700 -25.15 -7.93 -19.06
N LEU A 701 -24.35 -7.49 -18.09
CA LEU A 701 -24.22 -8.15 -16.78
C LEU A 701 -25.46 -7.95 -15.89
N ASP A 702 -26.09 -6.79 -15.97
CA ASP A 702 -27.31 -6.46 -15.21
C ASP A 702 -28.61 -6.64 -16.01
N GLY A 703 -28.49 -6.90 -17.32
CA GLY A 703 -29.60 -7.26 -18.20
C GLY A 703 -30.50 -6.07 -18.54
N ASP A 704 -29.96 -4.86 -18.54
CA ASP A 704 -30.69 -3.62 -18.78
C ASP A 704 -30.78 -3.24 -20.28
N GLY A 705 -29.98 -3.92 -21.11
CA GLY A 705 -29.88 -3.68 -22.55
C GLY A 705 -28.84 -2.62 -22.94
N LEU A 706 -27.87 -2.32 -22.09
CA LEU A 706 -26.68 -1.55 -22.42
C LEU A 706 -25.46 -2.49 -22.33
N PRO A 707 -24.65 -2.64 -23.40
CA PRO A 707 -23.52 -3.56 -23.32
C PRO A 707 -22.50 -3.13 -22.27
N THR A 708 -22.01 -4.06 -21.45
CA THR A 708 -21.02 -3.79 -20.39
C THR A 708 -19.75 -3.12 -20.94
N GLY A 709 -19.40 -3.38 -22.20
CA GLY A 709 -18.31 -2.69 -22.90
C GLY A 709 -18.59 -1.19 -23.08
N ALA A 710 -19.79 -0.84 -23.54
CA ALA A 710 -20.23 0.54 -23.69
C ALA A 710 -20.33 1.26 -22.34
N GLU A 711 -20.77 0.59 -21.29
CA GLU A 711 -20.90 1.20 -19.96
C GLU A 711 -19.56 1.52 -19.30
N ARG A 712 -18.58 0.63 -19.50
CA ARG A 712 -17.26 0.73 -18.87
C ARG A 712 -16.29 1.61 -19.64
N TYR A 713 -16.41 1.65 -20.96
CA TYR A 713 -15.39 2.21 -21.85
C TYR A 713 -15.90 3.29 -22.80
N TYR A 714 -17.20 3.35 -23.09
CA TYR A 714 -17.84 4.48 -23.78
C TYR A 714 -18.38 5.45 -22.70
N ASP A 715 -18.26 6.78 -22.85
CA ASP A 715 -18.61 7.80 -21.82
C ASP A 715 -20.13 7.92 -21.56
N THR A 716 -20.80 6.79 -21.32
CA THR A 716 -22.21 6.65 -20.91
C THR A 716 -22.39 7.02 -19.43
N ARG A 717 -21.35 6.81 -18.62
CA ARG A 717 -21.29 7.10 -17.17
C ARG A 717 -22.33 6.32 -16.34
N THR A 718 -22.66 5.11 -16.76
CA THR A 718 -23.57 4.19 -16.08
C THR A 718 -22.80 3.09 -15.33
N ASP A 719 -23.42 2.48 -14.33
CA ASP A 719 -22.85 1.36 -13.57
C ASP A 719 -23.30 0.03 -14.15
N TYR A 720 -22.41 -0.63 -14.89
CA TYR A 720 -22.61 -1.93 -15.54
C TYR A 720 -23.02 -3.11 -14.63
N LYS A 721 -23.13 -2.89 -13.32
CA LYS A 721 -23.56 -3.88 -12.34
C LYS A 721 -24.99 -3.65 -11.86
N THR A 722 -25.61 -2.54 -12.21
CA THR A 722 -26.90 -2.13 -11.69
C THR A 722 -27.84 -1.81 -12.82
N PHE A 723 -28.98 -2.49 -12.84
CA PHE A 723 -29.99 -2.34 -13.89
C PHE A 723 -30.38 -0.88 -14.17
N SER A 724 -30.34 0.03 -13.18
CA SER A 724 -30.62 1.46 -13.32
C SER A 724 -29.67 2.25 -12.43
N THR A 725 -28.82 3.09 -13.03
CA THR A 725 -27.82 3.90 -12.33
C THR A 725 -28.47 4.98 -11.46
N ASP A 726 -29.63 5.51 -11.86
CA ASP A 726 -30.37 6.51 -11.08
C ASP A 726 -31.45 5.93 -10.15
N GLY A 727 -31.55 4.60 -10.11
CA GLY A 727 -32.41 3.83 -9.20
C GLY A 727 -33.89 3.88 -9.56
N ASP A 728 -34.23 4.39 -10.75
CA ASP A 728 -35.59 4.51 -11.19
C ASP A 728 -36.14 3.19 -11.81
N PRO A 729 -37.42 3.14 -12.20
CA PRO A 729 -38.00 1.93 -12.76
C PRO A 729 -37.47 1.51 -14.16
N TYR A 730 -36.71 2.32 -14.86
CA TYR A 730 -36.22 2.12 -16.21
C TYR A 730 -34.72 1.83 -16.17
N GLY A 731 -34.27 0.90 -17.01
CA GLY A 731 -32.85 0.55 -17.03
C GLY A 731 -32.03 1.51 -17.88
N ASP A 732 -30.72 1.56 -17.66
CA ASP A 732 -29.84 2.55 -18.31
C ASP A 732 -29.88 2.41 -19.84
N GLY A 733 -29.92 1.18 -20.36
CA GLY A 733 -30.12 0.91 -21.78
C GLY A 733 -31.47 1.41 -22.31
N GLN A 734 -32.54 1.33 -21.51
CA GLN A 734 -33.86 1.84 -21.92
C GLN A 734 -33.86 3.37 -22.02
N GLU A 735 -33.20 4.01 -21.06
CA GLU A 735 -33.06 5.46 -20.98
C GLU A 735 -32.15 6.01 -22.06
N TYR A 736 -30.97 5.40 -22.22
CA TYR A 736 -29.98 5.81 -23.21
C TYR A 736 -30.57 5.88 -24.62
N PHE A 737 -31.38 4.89 -25.02
CA PHE A 737 -32.00 4.84 -26.35
C PHE A 737 -33.44 5.37 -26.41
N GLY A 738 -34.08 5.65 -25.27
CA GLY A 738 -35.47 6.11 -25.24
C GLY A 738 -36.50 5.07 -25.73
N ILE A 739 -36.19 3.77 -25.61
CA ILE A 739 -36.99 2.66 -26.12
C ILE A 739 -37.71 1.98 -24.95
N ASN A 740 -38.94 1.48 -25.19
CA ASN A 740 -39.74 0.77 -24.18
C ASN A 740 -40.03 1.56 -22.89
N MET A 741 -39.76 2.87 -22.89
CA MET A 741 -40.04 3.82 -21.81
C MET A 741 -41.00 4.95 -22.26
N PRO A 742 -41.70 5.64 -21.34
CA PRO A 742 -42.46 6.83 -21.67
C PRO A 742 -41.54 7.97 -22.10
N ARG A 743 -41.99 8.88 -22.98
CA ARG A 743 -41.19 10.05 -23.37
C ARG A 743 -41.15 11.07 -22.23
N ILE A 744 -40.02 11.18 -21.52
CA ILE A 744 -39.92 11.87 -20.22
C ILE A 744 -38.73 12.83 -20.06
N SER A 745 -38.23 13.36 -21.17
CA SER A 745 -37.12 14.32 -21.18
C SER A 745 -37.22 15.47 -20.17
N PRO A 746 -36.14 15.77 -19.40
CA PRO A 746 -34.78 15.22 -19.50
C PRO A 746 -34.51 13.97 -18.66
N ALA A 747 -35.54 13.35 -18.07
CA ALA A 747 -35.42 12.10 -17.32
C ALA A 747 -35.45 10.85 -18.23
N ASP A 748 -35.07 11.05 -19.49
CA ASP A 748 -34.70 10.00 -20.43
C ASP A 748 -33.17 9.89 -20.52
N HIS A 749 -32.46 10.42 -19.51
CA HIS A 749 -31.02 10.28 -19.39
C HIS A 749 -30.74 9.35 -18.20
N PRO A 750 -29.85 8.35 -18.33
CA PRO A 750 -29.52 7.38 -17.25
C PRO A 750 -29.01 7.93 -15.91
N LEU A 751 -28.87 9.26 -15.80
CA LEU A 751 -28.35 9.94 -14.62
C LEU A 751 -29.40 10.90 -14.03
N VAL A 752 -30.63 10.89 -14.53
CA VAL A 752 -31.68 11.87 -14.20
C VAL A 752 -32.98 11.12 -13.90
N ALA A 753 -33.21 10.81 -12.63
CA ALA A 753 -34.31 9.94 -12.24
C ALA A 753 -35.69 10.39 -12.72
N ALA A 754 -36.44 9.44 -13.28
CA ALA A 754 -37.84 9.56 -13.62
C ALA A 754 -38.75 9.16 -12.44
N TYR A 755 -39.32 10.17 -11.78
CA TYR A 755 -40.26 9.96 -10.68
C TYR A 755 -41.42 10.96 -10.73
N PRO A 756 -42.63 10.58 -10.26
CA PRO A 756 -43.74 11.51 -10.12
C PRO A 756 -43.59 12.33 -8.84
N ASP A 757 -43.87 13.62 -8.93
CA ASP A 757 -43.98 14.51 -7.76
C ASP A 757 -45.44 14.97 -7.66
N LEU A 758 -46.20 14.29 -6.81
CA LEU A 758 -47.66 14.39 -6.77
C LEU A 758 -48.11 15.30 -5.64
N THR A 759 -48.47 16.53 -5.99
CA THR A 759 -48.93 17.55 -5.03
C THR A 759 -50.45 17.63 -5.02
N ALA A 760 -51.07 17.43 -3.84
CA ALA A 760 -52.51 17.61 -3.67
C ALA A 760 -52.87 19.10 -3.48
N ARG A 761 -53.89 19.57 -4.20
CA ARG A 761 -54.32 20.98 -4.21
C ARG A 761 -55.80 21.08 -3.87
N LEU A 762 -56.13 22.06 -3.04
CA LEU A 762 -57.51 22.36 -2.66
C LEU A 762 -58.10 23.42 -3.60
N GLU A 763 -59.24 23.14 -4.22
CA GLU A 763 -59.92 24.04 -5.17
C GLU A 763 -61.08 24.81 -4.53
N SER A 764 -61.84 24.13 -3.67
CA SER A 764 -62.91 24.79 -2.89
C SER A 764 -63.35 23.94 -1.70
N ILE A 765 -63.98 24.60 -0.73
CA ILE A 765 -64.58 23.99 0.46
C ILE A 765 -66.08 24.26 0.42
N THR A 766 -66.90 23.22 0.47
CA THR A 766 -68.35 23.37 0.69
C THR A 766 -68.63 23.24 2.18
N VAL A 767 -69.23 24.27 2.77
CA VAL A 767 -69.63 24.29 4.17
C VAL A 767 -71.12 24.04 4.28
N THR A 768 -71.51 23.06 5.09
CA THR A 768 -72.92 22.76 5.42
C THR A 768 -73.13 22.89 6.93
N PRO A 769 -73.79 23.95 7.43
CA PRO A 769 -74.07 24.09 8.86
C PRO A 769 -74.95 22.96 9.40
N LYS A 770 -74.59 22.38 10.55
CA LYS A 770 -75.42 21.34 11.21
C LYS A 770 -76.66 21.94 11.90
N ALA A 771 -76.58 23.21 12.29
CA ALA A 771 -77.67 24.00 12.83
C ALA A 771 -77.55 25.46 12.38
N THR A 772 -78.61 26.26 12.57
CA THR A 772 -78.59 27.68 12.19
C THR A 772 -77.54 28.44 12.99
N ILE A 773 -76.54 29.00 12.31
CA ILE A 773 -75.53 29.88 12.88
C ILE A 773 -76.10 31.31 12.86
N THR A 774 -76.11 31.99 14.00
CA THR A 774 -76.69 33.33 14.15
C THR A 774 -75.68 34.32 14.73
N SER A 775 -75.63 35.54 14.17
CA SER A 775 -74.79 36.62 14.70
C SER A 775 -75.64 37.70 15.38
N THR A 776 -75.12 38.27 16.47
CA THR A 776 -75.74 39.40 17.19
C THR A 776 -75.71 40.72 16.40
N THR A 777 -74.96 40.81 15.29
CA THR A 777 -74.97 41.93 14.32
C THR A 777 -76.15 41.88 13.35
N GLY A 778 -76.89 40.77 13.31
CA GLY A 778 -78.08 40.59 12.46
C GLY A 778 -77.79 39.76 11.20
N GLY A 779 -77.74 38.44 11.35
CA GLY A 779 -77.62 37.48 10.25
C GLY A 779 -77.82 36.03 10.73
N ALA A 780 -78.41 35.17 9.90
CA ALA A 780 -78.58 33.74 10.19
C ALA A 780 -78.21 32.90 8.96
N LYS A 781 -77.45 31.82 9.14
CA LYS A 781 -77.00 30.90 8.08
C LYS A 781 -77.33 29.45 8.42
N GLN A 782 -78.07 28.80 7.53
CA GLN A 782 -78.35 27.37 7.56
C GLN A 782 -78.17 26.72 6.18
N GLU A 783 -78.20 27.53 5.12
CA GLU A 783 -77.92 27.07 3.75
C GLU A 783 -76.41 26.86 3.56
N ALA A 784 -76.05 25.86 2.77
CA ALA A 784 -74.65 25.58 2.44
C ALA A 784 -74.06 26.68 1.54
N TRP A 785 -72.77 26.94 1.68
CA TRP A 785 -72.02 27.85 0.81
C TRP A 785 -70.67 27.26 0.41
N SER A 786 -70.07 27.81 -0.64
CA SER A 786 -68.74 27.44 -1.11
C SER A 786 -67.72 28.52 -0.78
N ILE A 787 -66.56 28.10 -0.30
CA ILE A 787 -65.35 28.91 -0.16
C ILE A 787 -64.45 28.54 -1.35
N THR A 788 -64.14 29.51 -2.20
CA THR A 788 -63.17 29.32 -3.29
C THR A 788 -61.77 29.52 -2.74
N THR A 789 -60.81 28.73 -3.20
CA THR A 789 -59.44 28.81 -2.69
C THR A 789 -58.46 29.26 -3.78
N GLU A 790 -57.40 29.95 -3.35
CA GLU A 790 -56.21 30.19 -4.16
C GLU A 790 -55.06 29.40 -3.55
N THR A 791 -54.48 28.54 -4.37
CA THR A 791 -53.59 27.49 -3.89
C THR A 791 -52.21 27.70 -4.48
N SER A 792 -51.25 27.99 -3.61
CA SER A 792 -49.82 28.13 -3.95
C SER A 792 -49.06 26.96 -3.36
N ASP A 793 -48.26 26.31 -4.20
CA ASP A 793 -47.40 25.23 -3.77
C ASP A 793 -46.04 25.86 -3.37
N SER A 794 -45.57 25.59 -2.16
CA SER A 794 -44.34 26.19 -1.61
C SER A 794 -43.44 25.14 -0.96
N GLU A 795 -42.15 25.20 -1.25
CA GLU A 795 -41.10 24.55 -0.48
C GLU A 795 -40.33 25.64 0.28
N SER A 796 -40.06 25.42 1.57
CA SER A 796 -39.33 26.38 2.38
C SER A 796 -37.83 26.06 2.38
N PHE A 797 -37.00 27.08 2.21
CA PHE A 797 -35.55 26.97 2.08
C PHE A 797 -34.88 27.95 3.05
N GLU A 798 -34.13 27.44 4.03
CA GLU A 798 -33.32 28.26 4.94
C GLU A 798 -31.86 28.30 4.49
N TRP A 799 -31.27 29.50 4.45
CA TRP A 799 -29.84 29.73 4.22
C TRP A 799 -29.14 30.13 5.52
N GLY A 800 -28.10 29.39 5.92
CA GLY A 800 -27.18 29.77 7.00
C GLY A 800 -25.74 29.88 6.50
N LEU A 801 -25.19 31.10 6.49
CA LEU A 801 -23.75 31.36 6.28
C LEU A 801 -23.07 31.60 7.64
N ALA A 802 -22.11 30.76 8.02
CA ALA A 802 -21.16 31.07 9.08
C ALA A 802 -19.76 31.22 8.48
N ALA A 803 -19.23 32.45 8.48
CA ALA A 803 -17.85 32.74 8.10
C ALA A 803 -17.08 33.25 9.33
N SER A 804 -16.01 32.57 9.74
CA SER A 804 -15.08 33.05 10.77
C SER A 804 -13.74 33.47 10.15
N TYR A 805 -13.30 34.70 10.42
CA TYR A 805 -12.03 35.25 9.92
C TYR A 805 -10.91 35.08 10.95
N THR A 806 -9.77 34.49 10.57
CA THR A 806 -8.48 34.70 11.25
C THR A 806 -7.42 35.07 10.22
N ALA A 807 -6.75 36.21 10.43
CA ALA A 807 -5.64 36.66 9.60
C ALA A 807 -4.44 36.97 10.49
N THR A 808 -3.29 36.36 10.19
CA THR A 808 -2.01 36.65 10.86
C THR A 808 -1.09 37.31 9.83
N ILE A 809 -0.58 38.51 10.13
CA ILE A 809 0.35 39.24 9.26
C ILE A 809 1.77 39.12 9.83
N GLY A 810 2.65 38.40 9.14
CA GLY A 810 4.10 38.45 9.35
C GLY A 810 4.73 39.37 8.30
N ILE A 811 5.52 40.36 8.72
CA ILE A 811 6.20 41.31 7.83
C ILE A 811 7.69 41.00 7.82
N GLU A 812 8.25 40.65 6.66
CA GLU A 812 9.69 40.78 6.38
C GLU A 812 9.91 41.63 5.12
N PHE A 813 10.86 42.55 5.20
CA PHE A 813 11.15 43.58 4.20
C PHE A 813 11.92 43.01 3.00
N GLY A 814 11.32 43.03 1.81
CA GLY A 814 12.08 42.91 0.56
C GLY A 814 11.37 42.29 -0.64
N VAL A 815 10.25 41.58 -0.46
CA VAL A 815 9.48 40.93 -1.54
C VAL A 815 7.98 41.11 -1.26
N LEU A 816 7.17 41.18 -2.32
CA LEU A 816 5.71 41.38 -2.31
C LEU A 816 5.00 40.52 -1.22
N PRO A 817 3.99 41.04 -0.50
CA PRO A 817 3.27 40.26 0.50
C PRO A 817 2.45 39.14 -0.17
N LYS A 818 2.78 37.87 0.12
CA LYS A 818 1.87 36.74 -0.09
C LYS A 818 0.90 36.67 1.10
N ALA A 819 -0.37 36.99 0.86
CA ALA A 819 -1.45 36.71 1.78
C ALA A 819 -2.02 35.32 1.45
N THR A 820 -1.89 34.36 2.36
CA THR A 820 -2.58 33.07 2.24
C THR A 820 -3.95 33.21 2.93
N ALA A 821 -5.04 33.18 2.15
CA ALA A 821 -6.39 33.11 2.68
C ALA A 821 -6.88 31.67 2.53
N SER A 822 -7.11 30.97 3.65
CA SER A 822 -7.87 29.73 3.63
C SER A 822 -9.36 30.06 3.78
N TYR A 823 -10.18 29.57 2.86
CA TYR A 823 -11.63 29.66 2.92
C TYR A 823 -12.16 28.32 3.42
N THR A 824 -12.88 28.31 4.54
CA THR A 824 -13.71 27.16 4.91
C THR A 824 -15.15 27.59 4.73
N LEU A 825 -15.79 27.10 3.67
CA LEU A 825 -17.21 27.29 3.41
C LEU A 825 -17.95 26.10 4.01
N SER A 826 -18.64 26.29 5.13
CA SER A 826 -19.59 25.33 5.67
C SER A 826 -21.00 25.90 5.52
N GLY A 827 -21.77 25.33 4.60
CA GLY A 827 -23.20 25.57 4.45
C GLY A 827 -23.99 24.38 4.95
N HIS A 828 -25.05 24.61 5.72
CA HIS A 828 -26.04 23.60 6.06
C HIS A 828 -27.31 23.91 5.28
N THR A 829 -27.92 22.92 4.64
CA THR A 829 -29.25 23.03 4.03
C THR A 829 -30.19 22.06 4.74
N THR A 830 -31.36 22.55 5.17
CA THR A 830 -32.50 21.69 5.52
C THR A 830 -33.57 21.92 4.48
N TRP A 831 -33.98 20.85 3.81
CA TRP A 831 -35.15 20.86 2.93
C TRP A 831 -36.35 20.46 3.78
N ALA A 832 -37.43 21.25 3.71
CA ALA A 832 -38.71 20.88 4.33
C ALA A 832 -39.67 20.38 3.25
N ASP A 833 -40.58 19.47 3.63
CA ASP A 833 -41.57 18.85 2.75
C ASP A 833 -42.41 19.87 1.97
N THR A 834 -42.97 19.45 0.82
CA THR A 834 -43.81 20.31 -0.02
C THR A 834 -45.10 20.66 0.72
N HIS A 835 -45.29 21.94 1.04
CA HIS A 835 -46.48 22.47 1.69
C HIS A 835 -47.35 23.20 0.67
N THR A 836 -48.63 22.80 0.56
CA THR A 836 -49.60 23.53 -0.25
C THR A 836 -50.39 24.50 0.62
N VAL A 837 -50.02 25.78 0.56
CA VAL A 837 -50.69 26.84 1.29
C VAL A 837 -51.90 27.32 0.51
N THR A 838 -53.06 27.21 1.14
CA THR A 838 -54.33 27.58 0.53
C THR A 838 -54.92 28.83 1.19
N ASN A 839 -55.16 29.87 0.40
CA ASN A 839 -55.82 31.10 0.84
C ASN A 839 -57.31 31.09 0.45
N SER A 840 -58.22 31.22 1.39
CA SER A 840 -59.66 31.20 1.12
C SER A 840 -60.19 32.58 0.72
N LYS A 841 -60.84 32.66 -0.44
CA LYS A 841 -61.67 33.81 -0.85
C LYS A 841 -63.11 33.54 -0.46
N THR A 842 -63.58 34.34 0.51
CA THR A 842 -64.85 34.12 1.22
C THR A 842 -66.05 34.41 0.30
N ASN A 843 -67.08 33.56 0.39
CA ASN A 843 -68.35 33.77 -0.30
C ASN A 843 -69.56 33.53 0.63
N SER A 844 -69.32 33.43 1.95
CA SER A 844 -70.38 33.31 2.97
C SER A 844 -71.24 34.58 3.07
N GLY A 845 -70.68 35.72 2.69
CA GLY A 845 -71.29 37.04 2.87
C GLY A 845 -71.29 37.53 4.33
N TRP A 846 -70.60 36.84 5.23
CA TRP A 846 -70.39 37.26 6.63
C TRP A 846 -69.03 37.93 6.78
N THR A 847 -68.99 39.01 7.55
CA THR A 847 -67.76 39.73 7.90
C THR A 847 -67.07 39.09 9.10
N GLN A 848 -65.79 39.43 9.33
CA GLN A 848 -65.07 39.00 10.54
C GLN A 848 -65.79 39.42 11.84
N GLU A 849 -66.49 40.56 11.83
CA GLU A 849 -67.30 41.00 12.97
C GLU A 849 -68.53 40.10 13.19
N ASP A 850 -69.18 39.65 12.11
CA ASP A 850 -70.30 38.71 12.18
C ASP A 850 -69.87 37.37 12.76
N TRP A 851 -68.69 36.87 12.35
CA TRP A 851 -68.12 35.63 12.88
C TRP A 851 -67.70 35.73 14.35
N SER A 852 -67.09 36.83 14.78
CA SER A 852 -66.71 37.06 16.18
C SER A 852 -67.89 37.04 17.17
N ARG A 853 -69.11 37.16 16.64
CA ARG A 853 -70.39 37.24 17.37
C ARG A 853 -71.34 36.11 17.00
N ALA A 854 -70.87 35.12 16.26
CA ALA A 854 -71.62 33.96 15.83
C ALA A 854 -71.91 33.02 17.01
N THR A 855 -73.10 32.42 17.02
CA THR A 855 -73.49 31.36 17.96
C THR A 855 -74.31 30.30 17.22
N THR A 856 -74.21 29.05 17.66
CA THR A 856 -74.99 27.92 17.15
C THR A 856 -75.37 27.00 18.32
N THR A 857 -76.29 26.07 18.11
CA THR A 857 -76.71 25.12 19.16
C THR A 857 -75.63 24.11 19.54
N ASP A 858 -74.71 23.81 18.62
CA ASP A 858 -73.58 22.92 18.85
C ASP A 858 -72.29 23.58 18.34
N THR A 859 -71.50 24.11 19.27
CA THR A 859 -70.24 24.82 18.94
C THR A 859 -69.08 23.87 18.67
N VAL A 860 -69.21 22.59 19.04
CA VAL A 860 -68.18 21.56 18.83
C VAL A 860 -68.37 20.91 17.47
N GLU A 861 -69.62 20.75 17.02
CA GLU A 861 -69.98 20.23 15.71
C GLU A 861 -70.78 21.26 14.89
N ALA A 862 -70.15 22.38 14.55
CA ALA A 862 -70.85 23.53 13.96
C ALA A 862 -71.22 23.33 12.49
N ALA A 863 -70.33 22.74 11.69
CA ALA A 863 -70.56 22.50 10.27
C ALA A 863 -69.83 21.25 9.76
N HIS A 864 -70.39 20.67 8.70
CA HIS A 864 -69.75 19.66 7.86
C HIS A 864 -69.02 20.32 6.70
N LEU A 865 -67.80 19.87 6.44
CA LEU A 865 -66.98 20.32 5.32
C LEU A 865 -66.92 19.25 4.23
N LYS A 866 -66.98 19.70 2.97
CA LYS A 866 -66.59 18.91 1.81
C LYS A 866 -65.47 19.61 1.07
N PHE A 867 -64.37 18.93 0.86
CA PHE A 867 -63.22 19.45 0.11
C PHE A 867 -63.32 19.01 -1.35
N THR A 868 -63.19 19.97 -2.28
CA THR A 868 -62.99 19.67 -3.70
C THR A 868 -61.51 19.84 -3.98
N MET A 869 -60.84 18.76 -4.35
CA MET A 869 -59.39 18.70 -4.50
C MET A 869 -59.01 18.20 -5.90
N ASN A 870 -57.80 18.51 -6.33
CA ASN A 870 -57.14 17.88 -7.47
C ASN A 870 -55.69 17.52 -7.09
N VAL A 871 -55.04 16.70 -7.90
CA VAL A 871 -53.63 16.34 -7.75
C VAL A 871 -52.90 16.86 -8.98
N LYS A 872 -51.75 17.49 -8.79
CA LYS A 872 -50.87 17.92 -9.87
C LYS A 872 -49.61 17.06 -9.85
N ASN A 873 -49.20 16.56 -11.01
CA ASN A 873 -47.90 15.93 -11.17
C ASN A 873 -46.88 17.00 -11.60
N ARG A 874 -45.86 17.23 -10.79
CA ARG A 874 -44.74 18.15 -11.02
C ARG A 874 -43.44 17.41 -11.34
N GLY A 875 -43.46 16.09 -11.26
CA GLY A 875 -42.29 15.25 -11.43
C GLY A 875 -41.94 15.06 -12.89
N THR A 876 -40.97 14.18 -13.08
CA THR A 876 -40.37 13.82 -14.36
C THR A 876 -41.02 12.57 -14.96
N ALA A 877 -41.82 11.79 -14.21
CA ALA A 877 -42.49 10.60 -14.73
C ALA A 877 -44.03 10.67 -14.63
N PRO A 878 -44.76 9.99 -15.55
CA PRO A 878 -46.21 9.79 -15.41
C PRO A 878 -46.55 8.82 -14.28
N ALA A 879 -47.74 8.96 -13.71
CA ALA A 879 -48.22 8.13 -12.61
C ALA A 879 -49.62 7.55 -12.89
N GLU A 880 -49.84 6.32 -12.47
CA GLU A 880 -51.07 5.56 -12.71
C GLU A 880 -51.71 5.08 -11.40
N GLU A 881 -53.03 4.86 -11.40
CA GLU A 881 -53.81 4.44 -10.20
C GLU A 881 -53.51 5.24 -8.92
N ILE A 882 -53.36 6.57 -9.07
CA ILE A 882 -52.89 7.45 -8.00
C ILE A 882 -53.94 7.54 -6.89
N THR A 883 -53.50 7.24 -5.67
CA THR A 883 -54.32 7.34 -4.46
C THR A 883 -53.59 8.20 -3.43
N PRO A 884 -53.91 9.51 -3.36
CA PRO A 884 -53.28 10.40 -2.39
C PRO A 884 -53.83 10.16 -0.99
N HIS A 885 -52.92 10.13 -0.02
CA HIS A 885 -53.17 10.14 1.42
C HIS A 885 -52.59 11.42 1.99
N VAL A 886 -53.46 12.36 2.39
CA VAL A 886 -53.06 13.72 2.78
C VAL A 886 -53.68 14.12 4.11
N SER A 887 -53.02 15.02 4.82
CA SER A 887 -53.52 15.67 6.03
C SER A 887 -53.74 17.15 5.76
N ILE A 888 -54.92 17.67 6.06
CA ILE A 888 -55.23 19.10 6.00
C ILE A 888 -55.09 19.66 7.39
N LEU A 889 -54.26 20.68 7.55
CA LEU A 889 -53.97 21.37 8.80
C LEU A 889 -54.50 22.81 8.77
N LEU A 890 -55.00 23.26 9.91
CA LEU A 890 -55.33 24.65 10.20
C LEU A 890 -54.31 25.17 11.23
N GLY A 891 -53.32 25.93 10.76
CA GLY A 891 -52.08 26.14 11.54
C GLY A 891 -51.35 24.80 11.72
N GLU A 892 -50.95 24.46 12.94
CA GLU A 892 -50.31 23.17 13.25
C GLU A 892 -51.31 22.04 13.57
N LYS A 893 -52.63 22.31 13.51
CA LYS A 893 -53.65 21.35 13.94
C LYS A 893 -54.23 20.59 12.75
N PRO A 894 -54.14 19.25 12.67
CA PRO A 894 -54.82 18.47 11.65
C PRO A 894 -56.33 18.51 11.84
N ILE A 895 -57.05 18.96 10.82
CA ILE A 895 -58.53 19.03 10.80
C ILE A 895 -59.15 17.91 9.97
N ALA A 896 -58.40 17.30 9.04
CA ALA A 896 -58.83 16.12 8.31
C ALA A 896 -57.63 15.34 7.77
N THR A 897 -57.62 14.02 7.96
CA THR A 897 -56.74 13.11 7.20
C THR A 897 -57.60 12.37 6.19
N ILE A 898 -57.21 12.47 4.93
CA ILE A 898 -58.01 12.11 3.77
C ILE A 898 -57.27 11.04 3.00
N THR A 899 -57.99 9.99 2.63
CA THR A 899 -57.59 9.08 1.55
C THR A 899 -58.55 9.32 0.40
N SER A 900 -58.04 9.52 -0.81
CA SER A 900 -58.92 9.74 -1.96
C SER A 900 -59.93 8.60 -2.10
N PRO A 901 -61.24 8.89 -2.25
CA PRO A 901 -62.27 7.86 -2.43
C PRO A 901 -62.23 7.23 -3.82
N THR A 902 -61.51 7.82 -4.77
CA THR A 902 -61.36 7.35 -6.14
C THR A 902 -59.89 7.40 -6.55
N SER A 903 -59.38 6.30 -7.11
CA SER A 903 -58.08 6.30 -7.78
C SER A 903 -58.12 7.22 -9.00
N ILE A 904 -57.12 8.08 -9.17
CA ILE A 904 -56.94 8.85 -10.39
C ILE A 904 -56.23 7.92 -11.37
N ASN A 905 -56.88 7.64 -12.50
CA ASN A 905 -56.43 6.57 -13.40
C ASN A 905 -55.02 6.81 -13.95
N SER A 906 -54.74 8.01 -14.44
CA SER A 906 -53.45 8.39 -15.04
C SER A 906 -53.24 9.89 -14.90
N LEU A 907 -52.00 10.31 -14.70
CA LEU A 907 -51.60 11.72 -14.68
C LEU A 907 -50.21 11.87 -15.31
N GLY A 908 -50.15 12.54 -16.46
CA GLY A 908 -48.90 12.84 -17.16
C GLY A 908 -48.08 13.93 -16.46
N MET A 909 -46.84 14.14 -16.93
CA MET A 909 -45.96 15.19 -16.43
C MET A 909 -46.62 16.58 -16.56
N GLY A 910 -46.61 17.36 -15.48
CA GLY A 910 -47.19 18.71 -15.45
C GLY A 910 -48.73 18.75 -15.41
N GLU A 911 -49.42 17.62 -15.60
CA GLU A 911 -50.87 17.57 -15.64
C GLU A 911 -51.50 17.75 -14.26
N THR A 912 -52.76 18.22 -14.25
CA THR A 912 -53.59 18.32 -13.04
C THR A 912 -54.82 17.46 -13.24
N SER A 913 -55.13 16.63 -12.26
CA SER A 913 -56.27 15.72 -12.32
C SER A 913 -57.60 16.47 -12.29
N GLY A 914 -58.67 15.78 -12.71
CA GLY A 914 -60.01 16.29 -12.50
C GLY A 914 -60.33 16.43 -11.01
N ASN A 915 -61.18 17.40 -10.69
CA ASN A 915 -61.61 17.63 -9.32
C ASN A 915 -62.34 16.39 -8.74
N PHE A 916 -61.91 15.94 -7.57
CA PHE A 916 -62.61 14.93 -6.76
C PHE A 916 -63.09 15.55 -5.45
N VAL A 917 -64.19 15.02 -4.93
CA VAL A 917 -64.83 15.54 -3.71
C VAL A 917 -64.58 14.57 -2.57
N VAL A 918 -64.14 15.11 -1.44
CA VAL A 918 -63.92 14.37 -0.20
C VAL A 918 -64.82 14.96 0.87
N ASP A 919 -65.69 14.12 1.43
CA ASP A 919 -66.61 14.50 2.49
C ASP A 919 -66.49 13.65 3.77
N GLN A 920 -65.51 12.76 3.84
CA GLN A 920 -65.22 11.86 4.97
C GLN A 920 -63.70 11.79 5.25
N GLY A 921 -63.31 11.71 6.54
CA GLY A 921 -61.90 11.65 6.98
C GLY A 921 -61.61 10.49 7.96
N ILE A 922 -60.32 10.21 8.21
CA ILE A 922 -59.84 9.09 9.05
C ILE A 922 -59.70 9.48 10.54
N VAL A 923 -59.52 10.75 10.86
CA VAL A 923 -59.57 11.24 12.25
C VAL A 923 -61.04 11.21 12.71
N GLY A 924 -61.39 10.11 13.37
CA GLY A 924 -62.76 9.73 13.71
C GLY A 924 -63.15 8.37 13.12
N VAL A 925 -62.36 7.32 13.40
CA VAL A 925 -62.59 5.88 13.12
C VAL A 925 -63.74 5.57 12.15
N GLY A 926 -63.41 5.44 10.86
CA GLY A 926 -64.26 4.79 9.85
C GLY A 926 -65.47 5.58 9.37
N GLY A 927 -65.28 6.43 8.35
CA GLY A 927 -66.36 6.92 7.49
C GLY A 927 -67.28 7.98 8.09
N GLN A 928 -66.76 8.85 8.98
CA GLN A 928 -67.53 9.99 9.49
C GLN A 928 -67.24 11.28 8.74
N ASP A 929 -68.27 12.12 8.70
CA ASP A 929 -68.32 13.48 8.18
C ASP A 929 -67.17 14.34 8.73
N ILE A 930 -66.51 15.14 7.87
CA ILE A 930 -65.48 16.10 8.30
C ILE A 930 -66.17 17.26 9.04
N ILE A 931 -66.14 17.24 10.37
CA ILE A 931 -66.84 18.20 11.22
C ILE A 931 -65.84 19.17 11.86
N VAL A 932 -66.18 20.46 11.84
CA VAL A 932 -65.40 21.51 12.49
C VAL A 932 -66.20 22.23 13.58
N THR A 933 -65.48 22.75 14.56
CA THR A 933 -66.01 23.65 15.59
C THR A 933 -66.38 25.02 14.99
N LEU A 934 -67.16 25.80 15.74
CA LEU A 934 -67.53 27.15 15.30
C LEU A 934 -66.28 28.07 15.14
N ASP A 935 -65.27 27.88 15.98
CA ASP A 935 -64.03 28.67 15.95
C ASP A 935 -63.13 28.30 14.77
N GLU A 936 -63.02 27.00 14.44
CA GLU A 936 -62.31 26.53 13.25
C GLU A 936 -63.01 26.98 11.98
N LEU A 937 -64.35 26.91 11.94
CA LEU A 937 -65.14 27.40 10.82
C LEU A 937 -64.95 28.91 10.62
N MET A 938 -64.96 29.69 11.70
CA MET A 938 -64.65 31.11 11.67
C MET A 938 -63.26 31.35 11.09
N ALA A 939 -62.24 30.62 11.55
CA ALA A 939 -60.88 30.79 11.05
C ALA A 939 -60.79 30.52 9.55
N ILE A 940 -61.37 29.42 9.08
CA ILE A 940 -61.39 29.03 7.66
C ILE A 940 -62.12 30.07 6.81
N ASP A 941 -63.30 30.54 7.23
CA ASP A 941 -64.09 31.52 6.47
C ASP A 941 -63.57 32.95 6.59
N CYS A 942 -62.71 33.26 7.58
CA CYS A 942 -62.04 34.55 7.71
C CYS A 942 -60.68 34.63 7.00
N GLY A 943 -60.29 33.61 6.24
CA GLY A 943 -59.04 33.62 5.46
C GLY A 943 -57.82 32.99 6.13
N ALA A 944 -58.01 32.15 7.15
CA ALA A 944 -56.88 31.41 7.72
C ALA A 944 -56.28 30.44 6.69
N TYR A 945 -54.95 30.38 6.67
CA TYR A 945 -54.24 29.45 5.80
C TYR A 945 -54.52 28.00 6.19
N LEU A 946 -54.85 27.20 5.19
CA LEU A 946 -54.86 25.74 5.31
C LEU A 946 -53.59 25.20 4.66
N ASP A 947 -52.94 24.31 5.40
CA ASP A 947 -51.78 23.57 4.92
C ASP A 947 -52.22 22.15 4.55
N ILE A 948 -51.61 21.60 3.50
CA ILE A 948 -51.90 20.24 3.02
C ILE A 948 -50.59 19.49 3.03
N GLU A 949 -50.45 18.61 4.00
CA GLU A 949 -49.31 17.73 4.17
C GLU A 949 -49.58 16.42 3.43
N THR A 950 -48.70 16.05 2.51
CA THR A 950 -48.81 14.81 1.77
C THR A 950 -48.12 13.70 2.56
N LEU A 951 -48.89 12.74 3.07
CA LEU A 951 -48.36 11.67 3.92
C LEU A 951 -47.80 10.53 3.08
N GLN A 952 -48.56 10.11 2.07
CA GLN A 952 -48.18 9.07 1.13
C GLN A 952 -49.00 9.23 -0.15
N VAL A 953 -48.38 9.10 -1.31
CA VAL A 953 -49.12 8.97 -2.56
C VAL A 953 -48.75 7.64 -3.18
N ASN A 954 -49.70 6.71 -3.17
CA ASN A 954 -49.53 5.44 -3.87
C ASN A 954 -49.79 5.71 -5.35
N ALA A 955 -48.81 5.41 -6.19
CA ALA A 955 -48.85 5.62 -7.63
C ALA A 955 -48.11 4.47 -8.28
N LYS A 956 -48.76 3.82 -9.24
CA LYS A 956 -48.22 2.69 -9.98
C LYS A 956 -47.51 3.14 -11.24
N ILE A 957 -46.67 2.24 -11.74
CA ILE A 957 -45.88 2.41 -12.94
C ILE A 957 -46.51 1.61 -14.08
N LYS A 958 -46.37 2.09 -15.32
CA LYS A 958 -46.61 1.28 -16.52
C LYS A 958 -45.27 0.94 -17.13
N LYS A 959 -45.02 -0.34 -17.38
CA LYS A 959 -43.87 -0.82 -18.16
C LYS A 959 -44.36 -1.39 -19.49
N TRP A 960 -43.53 -1.29 -20.50
CA TRP A 960 -43.79 -1.95 -21.78
C TRP A 960 -43.58 -3.46 -21.63
N ASP A 961 -44.55 -4.25 -22.10
CA ASP A 961 -44.43 -5.70 -22.19
C ASP A 961 -44.14 -6.09 -23.64
N GLY A 962 -42.89 -6.50 -23.91
CA GLY A 962 -42.42 -6.86 -25.25
C GLY A 962 -43.11 -8.10 -25.85
N GLU A 963 -43.60 -9.04 -25.03
CA GLU A 963 -44.33 -10.21 -25.51
C GLU A 963 -45.76 -9.86 -25.93
N LYS A 964 -46.40 -8.95 -25.19
CA LYS A 964 -47.79 -8.52 -25.44
C LYS A 964 -47.89 -7.30 -26.35
N ASN A 965 -46.79 -6.60 -26.59
CA ASN A 965 -46.72 -5.36 -27.38
C ASN A 965 -47.70 -4.29 -26.85
N GLU A 966 -47.82 -4.17 -25.52
CA GLU A 966 -48.72 -3.25 -24.84
C GLU A 966 -48.12 -2.70 -23.53
N TRP A 967 -48.59 -1.52 -23.11
CA TRP A 967 -48.25 -0.96 -21.81
C TRP A 967 -49.02 -1.66 -20.69
N VAL A 968 -48.30 -2.33 -19.80
CA VAL A 968 -48.87 -3.09 -18.69
C VAL A 968 -48.61 -2.37 -17.38
N LEU A 969 -49.66 -2.25 -16.57
CA LEU A 969 -49.55 -1.71 -15.22
C LEU A 969 -48.77 -2.68 -14.34
N THR A 970 -47.72 -2.20 -13.69
CA THR A 970 -46.95 -3.02 -12.74
C THR A 970 -47.72 -3.16 -11.42
N GLY A 971 -47.36 -4.18 -10.64
CA GLY A 971 -47.87 -4.33 -9.27
C GLY A 971 -47.14 -3.46 -8.23
N THR A 972 -46.16 -2.68 -8.67
CA THR A 972 -45.21 -1.95 -7.83
C THR A 972 -45.54 -0.45 -7.84
N ASP A 973 -45.53 0.17 -6.66
CA ASP A 973 -45.67 1.61 -6.52
C ASP A 973 -44.32 2.31 -6.67
N TYR A 974 -44.30 3.55 -7.16
CA TYR A 974 -43.09 4.38 -7.25
C TYR A 974 -42.36 4.53 -5.90
N SER A 975 -43.07 4.40 -4.78
CA SER A 975 -42.48 4.42 -3.43
C SER A 975 -41.41 3.35 -3.20
N ALA A 976 -41.41 2.26 -3.98
CA ALA A 976 -40.37 1.23 -3.90
C ALA A 976 -39.01 1.72 -4.43
N TYR A 977 -39.02 2.60 -5.42
CA TYR A 977 -37.83 3.15 -6.09
C TYR A 977 -37.34 4.44 -5.43
N MET A 978 -38.24 5.17 -4.75
CA MET A 978 -37.88 6.45 -4.13
C MET A 978 -36.75 6.37 -3.09
N ASN A 979 -36.51 5.22 -2.46
CA ASN A 979 -35.40 5.10 -1.51
C ASN A 979 -34.05 5.13 -2.25
N GLU A 980 -33.91 4.32 -3.29
CA GLU A 980 -32.71 4.20 -4.13
C GLU A 980 -32.41 5.54 -4.84
N ILE A 981 -33.42 6.11 -5.50
CA ILE A 981 -33.37 7.45 -6.10
C ILE A 981 -32.94 8.54 -5.10
N ASN A 982 -33.28 8.43 -3.81
CA ASN A 982 -32.91 9.43 -2.81
C ASN A 982 -31.50 9.21 -2.22
N GLU A 983 -31.00 7.98 -2.26
CA GLU A 983 -29.71 7.59 -1.66
C GLU A 983 -28.54 8.07 -2.53
N ASP A 984 -28.65 7.86 -3.85
CA ASP A 984 -27.52 8.04 -4.78
C ASP A 984 -27.60 9.34 -5.61
N SER A 985 -28.65 10.14 -5.42
CA SER A 985 -28.89 11.37 -6.18
C SER A 985 -28.81 12.68 -5.37
N ALA A 986 -28.17 13.68 -5.96
CA ALA A 986 -28.32 15.07 -5.54
C ALA A 986 -29.63 15.67 -6.06
N THR A 987 -30.26 16.52 -5.25
CA THR A 987 -31.49 17.21 -5.65
C THR A 987 -31.20 18.63 -6.16
N LEU A 988 -31.53 18.89 -7.42
CA LEU A 988 -31.41 20.19 -8.06
C LEU A 988 -32.78 20.87 -8.14
N MET A 989 -32.90 22.09 -7.62
CA MET A 989 -34.12 22.89 -7.72
C MET A 989 -33.88 24.15 -8.53
N LEU A 990 -34.66 24.33 -9.60
CA LEU A 990 -34.65 25.52 -10.44
C LEU A 990 -35.87 26.38 -10.12
N VAL A 991 -35.67 27.54 -9.50
CA VAL A 991 -36.74 28.53 -9.25
C VAL A 991 -36.75 29.59 -10.35
N LEU A 992 -37.86 29.66 -11.09
CA LEU A 992 -38.07 30.62 -12.17
C LEU A 992 -38.53 31.97 -11.63
N ARG A 993 -38.34 33.03 -12.43
CA ARG A 993 -38.67 34.43 -12.05
C ARG A 993 -40.15 34.66 -11.72
N ASP A 994 -41.04 33.80 -12.19
CA ASP A 994 -42.47 33.84 -11.89
C ASP A 994 -42.82 33.13 -10.56
N GLY A 995 -41.82 32.65 -9.83
CA GLY A 995 -41.96 31.93 -8.57
C GLY A 995 -42.30 30.44 -8.73
N THR A 996 -42.39 29.92 -9.96
CA THR A 996 -42.51 28.48 -10.19
C THR A 996 -41.17 27.80 -9.98
N TYR A 997 -41.19 26.52 -9.60
CA TYR A 997 -39.98 25.73 -9.44
C TYR A 997 -40.09 24.39 -10.15
N LYS A 998 -38.94 23.84 -10.57
CA LYS A 998 -38.78 22.46 -11.01
C LYS A 998 -37.73 21.77 -10.16
N LYS A 999 -37.95 20.48 -9.90
CA LYS A 999 -37.07 19.64 -9.10
C LYS A 999 -36.57 18.49 -9.97
N TYR A 1000 -35.27 18.25 -9.91
CA TYR A 1000 -34.59 17.16 -10.59
C TYR A 1000 -33.76 16.39 -9.56
N LYS A 1001 -33.61 15.10 -9.79
CA LYS A 1001 -32.69 14.25 -9.04
C LYS A 1001 -31.66 13.74 -10.03
N VAL A 1002 -30.40 14.00 -9.73
CA VAL A 1002 -29.27 13.67 -10.60
C VAL A 1002 -28.28 12.85 -9.80
N VAL A 1003 -27.82 11.74 -10.37
CA VAL A 1003 -26.85 10.84 -9.72
C VAL A 1003 -25.59 11.63 -9.34
N ALA A 1004 -25.19 11.51 -8.08
CA ALA A 1004 -24.02 12.18 -7.52
C ALA A 1004 -22.91 11.20 -7.11
N GLY A 1005 -23.20 9.90 -7.18
CA GLY A 1005 -22.33 8.81 -6.75
C GLY A 1005 -22.65 8.31 -5.34
N SER A 1006 -22.32 7.04 -5.12
CA SER A 1006 -22.44 6.30 -3.87
C SER A 1006 -21.07 5.78 -3.43
N ASP A 1007 -20.99 5.10 -2.28
CA ASP A 1007 -19.77 4.40 -1.86
C ASP A 1007 -19.34 3.29 -2.85
N ASN A 1008 -20.28 2.80 -3.70
CA ASN A 1008 -20.05 1.67 -4.60
C ASN A 1008 -19.79 2.09 -6.05
N TYR A 1009 -20.27 3.26 -6.49
CA TYR A 1009 -20.11 3.75 -7.85
C TYR A 1009 -20.13 5.28 -7.90
N ASN A 1010 -19.23 5.90 -8.66
CA ASN A 1010 -19.16 7.35 -8.78
C ASN A 1010 -18.97 7.78 -10.26
N PRO A 1011 -20.00 8.35 -10.91
CA PRO A 1011 -19.92 8.77 -12.31
C PRO A 1011 -19.19 10.11 -12.55
N GLY A 1012 -18.64 10.74 -11.50
CA GLY A 1012 -17.86 11.97 -11.63
C GLY A 1012 -18.69 13.20 -12.06
N VAL A 1013 -20.01 13.17 -11.88
CA VAL A 1013 -20.94 14.24 -12.31
C VAL A 1013 -20.62 15.55 -11.60
N THR A 1014 -20.21 16.57 -12.37
CA THR A 1014 -19.98 17.90 -11.83
C THR A 1014 -21.30 18.68 -11.70
N LEU A 1015 -21.32 19.78 -10.93
CA LEU A 1015 -22.47 20.68 -10.88
C LEU A 1015 -22.82 21.26 -12.28
N GLY A 1016 -21.81 21.44 -13.14
CA GLY A 1016 -22.02 21.87 -14.52
C GLY A 1016 -22.79 20.83 -15.32
N ASP A 1017 -22.37 19.56 -15.22
CA ASP A 1017 -23.02 18.43 -15.88
C ASP A 1017 -24.46 18.27 -15.37
N ALA A 1018 -24.67 18.31 -14.06
CA ALA A 1018 -26.01 18.20 -13.47
C ALA A 1018 -27.00 19.26 -13.98
N ILE A 1019 -26.54 20.50 -14.19
CA ILE A 1019 -27.36 21.57 -14.77
C ILE A 1019 -27.65 21.29 -16.25
N ILE A 1020 -26.64 20.86 -17.02
CA ILE A 1020 -26.79 20.55 -18.44
C ILE A 1020 -27.77 19.39 -18.64
N LEU A 1021 -27.56 18.28 -17.92
CA LEU A 1021 -28.43 17.10 -17.97
C LEU A 1021 -29.87 17.47 -17.60
N SER A 1022 -30.07 18.22 -16.51
CA SER A 1022 -31.43 18.55 -16.02
C SER A 1022 -32.16 19.63 -16.81
N THR A 1023 -31.47 20.49 -17.56
CA THR A 1023 -32.09 21.69 -18.18
C THR A 1023 -31.81 21.88 -19.66
N GLY A 1024 -30.84 21.16 -20.21
CA GLY A 1024 -30.31 21.36 -21.55
C GLY A 1024 -29.56 22.70 -21.73
N ILE A 1025 -29.29 23.44 -20.65
CA ILE A 1025 -28.63 24.74 -20.72
C ILE A 1025 -27.11 24.54 -20.68
N ASN A 1026 -26.43 24.77 -21.80
CA ASN A 1026 -24.97 24.72 -21.87
C ASN A 1026 -24.34 25.88 -21.06
N CYS A 1027 -23.61 25.55 -19.99
CA CYS A 1027 -23.10 26.49 -18.99
C CYS A 1027 -21.87 27.32 -19.41
N ALA A 1028 -21.40 27.23 -20.66
CA ALA A 1028 -20.24 27.98 -21.18
C ALA A 1028 -20.33 29.53 -21.06
N PHE A 1029 -21.44 30.08 -20.56
CA PHE A 1029 -21.66 31.52 -20.38
C PHE A 1029 -21.75 32.00 -18.91
N LEU A 1030 -21.58 31.14 -17.91
CA LEU A 1030 -21.58 31.56 -16.50
C LEU A 1030 -20.16 31.88 -16.02
N SER A 1031 -19.52 32.89 -16.62
CA SER A 1031 -18.29 33.46 -16.08
C SER A 1031 -18.58 34.13 -14.74
N ALA A 1032 -17.77 33.87 -13.71
CA ALA A 1032 -17.88 34.45 -12.37
C ALA A 1032 -17.89 36.00 -12.41
N GLY A 1033 -19.08 36.57 -12.55
CA GLY A 1033 -19.27 37.98 -12.83
C GLY A 1033 -20.67 38.33 -13.34
N SER A 1034 -21.72 37.73 -12.79
CA SER A 1034 -23.09 38.25 -12.92
C SER A 1034 -23.90 38.04 -11.65
#